data_AF-A0A9E0MLD3-F1
#
_entry.id   AF-A0A9E0MLD3-F1
#
_cell.length_a   1.000
_cell.length_b   1.000
_cell.length_c   1.000
_cell.angle_alpha   90.00
_cell.angle_beta   90.00
_cell.angle_gamma   90.00
#
_symmetry.space_group_name_H-M   'P 1'
#
loop_
_entity.id
_entity.type
_entity.pdbx_description
1 polymer ?
#
loop_
_entity_poly.entity_id
_entity_poly.type
_entity_poly.pdbx_seq_one_letter_code
_entity_poly.pdbx_strand_id
1 'polypeptide(L)'
;MSAIARRVRAERDLWKAVWKQMEAFLDRVDGAADQDEPHAQTLCQLLPVLNVIESARYRASGVRLEAARPATLRGTGLVTTAGALKPSPTRLPGLEECELATAPMHIPDDSHQQVVLWPSETLASFRDAKRHLDGAKVVPAYDNGRVTTYEPLDDAADDGLFPFDNREDAAEGDEVVYVPWSTLRQTKLDALPAATGTARPLSVQLDALTLAAPLADYRAIGAGAAAAAAACLADRATLAAARAELEEVGADAALIAALGAVETELLEQARGYQGVADQLANPTSSQLQQDKEALEARLRAADFVGGLLGLSTKMIALDQASSAAFDAACEARITYPDGPLRQLRLLEQGLRFYWRMRSRWMGQRFPLITYPIVDQVWQVYVDGLDDVVLGRPSQLVLPPGTVTTMSVNARATKVYVTGIPLPAGFAPGRLAMIDGPRPAAMVVTDLGFDKYGLFLMTTPVELSLDTDEALPGVPGLIDPGVAIRTQFPTFTTAEWQRGVAIIASRTALLTGLIAHASRLELLLGAGAAGDRPAARPVPRPYPGVTHWALEGPVAPEAARLFLAAVPSASASGTGERLGVGRPGELMLVRGRDAEGLTWQGVAEIDHCEILSGEAAKADAELTGTAVPPCCEDQAEVMVVYLRALELPAELVADVTLRRDFLGFGTRTLLSGTILPATLDGATTVPTVTVDGEARLVLRDRELETALRWFEDWLGRDLGSAP
;
A
#
# COMPACT_ATOMS: atom_id res chain seq x y z
N MET A 1 15.23 33.85 -12.50
CA MET A 1 14.09 32.91 -12.31
C MET A 1 12.82 33.47 -12.89
N SER A 2 12.22 32.77 -13.85
CA SER A 2 10.94 33.18 -14.41
C SER A 2 9.86 33.22 -13.32
N ALA A 3 8.95 34.18 -13.41
CA ALA A 3 7.86 34.31 -12.45
C ALA A 3 6.97 33.04 -12.41
N ILE A 4 6.88 32.32 -13.54
CA ILE A 4 6.08 31.10 -13.67
C ILE A 4 6.76 29.92 -12.96
N ALA A 5 8.07 29.71 -13.13
CA ALA A 5 8.78 28.62 -12.44
C ALA A 5 8.70 28.77 -10.91
N ARG A 6 8.82 30.00 -10.39
CA ARG A 6 8.61 30.28 -8.95
C ARG A 6 7.20 29.95 -8.49
N ARG A 7 6.17 30.25 -9.30
CA ARG A 7 4.78 29.90 -8.99
C ARG A 7 4.58 28.39 -8.97
N VAL A 8 5.16 27.65 -9.92
CA VAL A 8 5.09 26.19 -9.95
C VAL A 8 5.78 25.58 -8.72
N ARG A 9 6.94 26.09 -8.29
CA ARG A 9 7.56 25.64 -7.03
C ARG A 9 6.69 25.93 -5.82
N ALA A 10 6.12 27.14 -5.71
CA ALA A 10 5.22 27.47 -4.61
C ALA A 10 3.98 26.57 -4.58
N GLU A 11 3.41 26.23 -5.75
CA GLU A 11 2.36 25.21 -5.83
C GLU A 11 2.87 23.85 -5.37
N ARG A 12 4.02 23.38 -5.86
CA ARG A 12 4.61 22.10 -5.45
C ARG A 12 4.78 22.03 -3.94
N ASP A 13 5.38 23.04 -3.32
CA ASP A 13 5.60 23.08 -1.86
C ASP A 13 4.27 23.02 -1.09
N LEU A 14 3.22 23.68 -1.60
CA LEU A 14 1.89 23.64 -1.02
C LEU A 14 1.24 22.25 -1.17
N TRP A 15 1.30 21.64 -2.36
CA TRP A 15 0.78 20.29 -2.61
C TRP A 15 1.50 19.24 -1.75
N LYS A 16 2.84 19.30 -1.69
CA LYS A 16 3.67 18.45 -0.84
C LYS A 16 3.36 18.64 0.64
N ALA A 17 3.21 19.87 1.11
CA ALA A 17 2.86 20.15 2.51
C ALA A 17 1.47 19.60 2.88
N VAL A 18 0.48 19.76 1.99
CA VAL A 18 -0.86 19.21 2.20
C VAL A 18 -0.83 17.69 2.22
N TRP A 19 -0.08 17.06 1.30
CA TRP A 19 0.04 15.60 1.27
C TRP A 19 0.78 15.04 2.48
N LYS A 20 1.88 15.67 2.90
CA LYS A 20 2.63 15.26 4.09
C LYS A 20 1.80 15.30 5.38
N GLN A 21 0.84 16.23 5.46
CA GLN A 21 -0.14 16.25 6.56
C GLN A 21 -1.09 15.05 6.50
N MET A 22 -1.46 14.58 5.31
CA MET A 22 -2.26 13.36 5.12
C MET A 22 -1.48 12.12 5.55
N GLU A 23 -0.22 11.99 5.10
CA GLU A 23 0.66 10.87 5.47
C GLU A 23 0.85 10.79 6.99
N ALA A 24 1.16 11.92 7.63
CA ALA A 24 1.31 11.97 9.09
C ALA A 24 0.01 11.64 9.84
N PHE A 25 -1.16 11.92 9.27
CA PHE A 25 -2.45 11.55 9.86
C PHE A 25 -2.66 10.02 9.73
N LEU A 26 -2.40 9.47 8.55
CA LEU A 26 -2.47 8.03 8.31
C LEU A 26 -1.49 7.25 9.19
N ASP A 27 -0.28 7.76 9.42
CA ASP A 27 0.71 7.16 10.34
C ASP A 27 0.14 7.05 11.76
N ARG A 28 -0.61 8.06 12.21
CA ARG A 28 -1.23 8.06 13.54
C ARG A 28 -2.39 7.06 13.63
N VAL A 29 -3.21 6.96 12.57
CA VAL A 29 -4.29 5.97 12.50
C VAL A 29 -3.71 4.56 12.58
N ASP A 30 -2.67 4.27 11.79
CA ASP A 30 -2.03 2.96 11.82
C ASP A 30 -1.38 2.68 13.18
N GLY A 31 -0.68 3.66 13.76
CA GLY A 31 -0.11 3.51 15.10
C GLY A 31 -1.15 3.29 16.19
N ALA A 32 -2.35 3.88 16.10
CA ALA A 32 -3.44 3.61 17.02
C ALA A 32 -4.08 2.23 16.78
N ALA A 33 -4.18 1.80 15.52
CA ALA A 33 -4.68 0.46 15.18
C ALA A 33 -3.73 -0.64 15.68
N ASP A 34 -2.42 -0.46 15.54
CA ASP A 34 -1.41 -1.38 16.06
C ASP A 34 -1.44 -1.47 17.60
N GLN A 35 -1.83 -0.39 18.29
CA GLN A 35 -2.03 -0.39 19.75
C GLN A 35 -3.34 -1.08 20.16
N ASP A 36 -4.40 -1.00 19.36
CA ASP A 36 -5.68 -1.66 19.64
C ASP A 36 -5.64 -3.17 19.32
N GLU A 37 -4.85 -3.58 18.32
CA GLU A 37 -4.84 -4.93 17.75
C GLU A 37 -4.73 -6.06 18.80
N PRO A 38 -3.79 -6.03 19.77
CA PRO A 38 -3.68 -7.10 20.77
C PRO A 38 -4.95 -7.25 21.63
N HIS A 39 -5.60 -6.13 21.94
CA HIS A 39 -6.85 -6.13 22.73
C HIS A 39 -8.02 -6.61 21.89
N ALA A 40 -8.14 -6.16 20.64
CA ALA A 40 -9.14 -6.65 19.70
C ALA A 40 -8.99 -8.16 19.47
N GLN A 41 -7.75 -8.66 19.36
CA GLN A 41 -7.46 -10.09 19.20
C GLN A 41 -7.86 -10.88 20.43
N THR A 42 -7.53 -10.39 21.63
CA THR A 42 -7.96 -11.00 22.89
C THR A 42 -9.49 -11.16 22.93
N LEU A 43 -10.24 -10.10 22.61
CA LEU A 43 -11.70 -10.16 22.58
C LEU A 43 -12.24 -11.15 21.52
N CYS A 44 -11.67 -11.14 20.31
CA CYS A 44 -12.06 -12.06 19.24
C CYS A 44 -11.87 -13.53 19.63
N GLN A 45 -10.80 -13.86 20.35
CA GLN A 45 -10.52 -15.23 20.80
C GLN A 45 -11.36 -15.65 22.02
N LEU A 46 -11.77 -14.70 22.86
CA LEU A 46 -12.63 -14.98 24.03
C LEU A 46 -14.09 -15.24 23.64
N LEU A 47 -14.61 -14.67 22.55
CA LEU A 47 -16.01 -14.90 22.14
C LEU A 47 -16.31 -16.40 21.85
N PRO A 48 -15.49 -17.15 21.11
CA PRO A 48 -15.63 -18.60 20.98
C PRO A 48 -15.56 -19.34 22.33
N VAL A 49 -14.68 -18.93 23.25
CA VAL A 49 -14.57 -19.52 24.60
C VAL A 49 -15.87 -19.35 25.38
N LEU A 50 -16.47 -18.16 25.33
CA LEU A 50 -17.75 -17.88 25.97
C LEU A 50 -18.89 -18.67 25.32
N ASN A 51 -18.87 -18.86 24.00
CA ASN A 51 -19.83 -19.74 23.31
C ASN A 51 -19.71 -21.21 23.74
N VAL A 52 -18.51 -21.69 24.08
CA VAL A 52 -18.31 -23.04 24.67
C VAL A 52 -18.96 -23.12 26.06
N ILE A 53 -18.80 -22.08 26.89
CA ILE A 53 -19.46 -21.99 28.21
C ILE A 53 -20.98 -22.00 28.05
N GLU A 54 -21.52 -21.21 27.13
CA GLU A 54 -22.97 -21.17 26.84
C GLU A 54 -23.48 -22.49 26.23
N SER A 55 -22.65 -23.20 25.48
CA SER A 55 -22.97 -24.55 24.98
C SER A 55 -23.01 -25.57 26.10
N ALA A 56 -22.10 -25.50 27.08
CA ALA A 56 -22.15 -26.31 28.28
C ALA A 56 -23.40 -26.00 29.13
N ARG A 57 -23.73 -24.72 29.31
CA ARG A 57 -24.96 -24.27 30.00
C ARG A 57 -26.21 -24.81 29.33
N TYR A 58 -26.27 -24.78 28.00
CA TYR A 58 -27.39 -25.30 27.23
C TYR A 58 -27.56 -26.81 27.41
N ARG A 59 -26.48 -27.59 27.41
CA ARG A 59 -26.52 -29.04 27.67
C ARG A 59 -27.07 -29.36 29.07
N ALA A 60 -26.67 -28.58 30.07
CA ALA A 60 -27.01 -28.83 31.47
C ALA A 60 -28.37 -28.24 31.92
N SER A 61 -28.87 -27.19 31.27
CA SER A 61 -30.07 -26.46 31.73
C SER A 61 -31.11 -26.21 30.64
N GLY A 62 -30.78 -26.43 29.37
CA GLY A 62 -31.63 -26.12 28.23
C GLY A 62 -31.74 -24.62 27.91
N VAL A 63 -30.97 -23.77 28.60
CA VAL A 63 -30.97 -22.31 28.46
C VAL A 63 -29.55 -21.84 28.14
N ARG A 64 -29.42 -20.84 27.27
CA ARG A 64 -28.16 -20.16 26.94
C ARG A 64 -28.41 -18.77 26.39
N LEU A 65 -27.38 -17.93 26.43
CA LEU A 65 -27.32 -16.76 25.55
C LEU A 65 -27.10 -17.19 24.10
N GLU A 66 -27.64 -16.42 23.16
CA GLU A 66 -27.32 -16.53 21.74
C GLU A 66 -25.87 -16.08 21.51
N ALA A 67 -25.19 -16.71 20.55
CA ALA A 67 -23.80 -16.39 20.24
C ALA A 67 -23.62 -14.92 19.87
N ALA A 68 -22.50 -14.34 20.29
CA ALA A 68 -22.08 -13.01 19.83
C ALA A 68 -21.88 -13.01 18.31
N ARG A 69 -21.85 -11.81 17.72
CA ARG A 69 -21.57 -11.69 16.29
C ARG A 69 -20.16 -12.13 15.99
N PRO A 70 -19.93 -12.84 14.87
CA PRO A 70 -18.59 -13.17 14.44
C PRO A 70 -17.86 -11.88 14.08
N ALA A 71 -16.69 -11.66 14.68
CA ALA A 71 -15.77 -10.59 14.36
C ALA A 71 -14.46 -11.19 13.83
N THR A 72 -13.84 -10.51 12.87
CA THR A 72 -12.54 -10.90 12.31
C THR A 72 -11.64 -9.68 12.31
N LEU A 73 -10.47 -9.79 12.95
CA LEU A 73 -9.43 -8.76 12.92
C LEU A 73 -9.10 -8.39 11.48
N ARG A 74 -9.06 -7.08 11.17
CA ARG A 74 -8.55 -6.55 9.90
C ARG A 74 -9.22 -7.13 8.63
N GLY A 75 -10.41 -7.72 8.76
CA GLY A 75 -11.18 -8.28 7.64
C GLY A 75 -11.90 -7.19 6.84
N THR A 76 -12.68 -7.57 5.81
CA THR A 76 -13.51 -6.63 5.02
C THR A 76 -14.65 -5.96 5.80
N GLY A 77 -14.67 -6.10 7.13
CA GLY A 77 -15.77 -5.76 8.04
C GLY A 77 -17.04 -6.59 7.79
N LEU A 78 -17.95 -6.68 8.77
CA LEU A 78 -19.31 -7.14 8.50
C LEU A 78 -20.03 -6.12 7.60
N VAL A 79 -20.58 -6.57 6.48
CA VAL A 79 -21.65 -5.81 5.82
C VAL A 79 -22.91 -5.96 6.66
N THR A 80 -23.19 -4.98 7.52
CA THR A 80 -24.33 -5.01 8.47
C THR A 80 -25.19 -3.75 8.35
N THR A 81 -26.48 -3.86 8.64
CA THR A 81 -27.41 -2.72 8.76
C THR A 81 -27.39 -2.17 10.20
N ALA A 82 -27.75 -0.89 10.41
CA ALA A 82 -27.77 -0.31 11.75
C ALA A 82 -28.80 -1.01 12.65
N GLY A 83 -29.96 -1.41 12.09
CA GLY A 83 -30.97 -2.20 12.78
C GLY A 83 -30.45 -3.52 13.32
N ALA A 84 -29.46 -4.12 12.66
CA ALA A 84 -28.81 -5.29 13.21
C ALA A 84 -27.93 -4.90 14.43
N LEU A 85 -27.28 -3.75 14.48
CA LEU A 85 -26.35 -3.42 15.58
C LEU A 85 -27.05 -3.16 16.93
N LYS A 86 -28.39 -3.12 16.95
CA LYS A 86 -29.17 -2.96 18.18
C LYS A 86 -28.88 -4.10 19.17
N PRO A 87 -28.71 -3.80 20.47
CA PRO A 87 -28.56 -4.80 21.50
C PRO A 87 -29.74 -5.79 21.49
N SER A 88 -29.44 -7.09 21.45
CA SER A 88 -30.44 -8.14 21.68
C SER A 88 -30.43 -8.53 23.17
N PRO A 89 -31.60 -8.71 23.80
CA PRO A 89 -31.70 -9.09 25.21
C PRO A 89 -31.17 -10.50 25.49
N THR A 90 -31.15 -11.38 24.48
CA THR A 90 -30.73 -12.78 24.60
C THR A 90 -29.34 -13.05 24.04
N ARG A 91 -28.73 -12.09 23.33
CA ARG A 91 -27.41 -12.25 22.70
C ARG A 91 -26.28 -11.92 23.65
N LEU A 92 -25.25 -12.77 23.67
CA LEU A 92 -23.96 -12.48 24.28
C LEU A 92 -23.43 -11.13 23.75
N PRO A 93 -23.01 -10.20 24.63
CA PRO A 93 -22.38 -8.97 24.15
C PRO A 93 -21.05 -9.32 23.47
N GLY A 94 -20.80 -8.71 22.31
CA GLY A 94 -19.66 -8.97 21.44
C GLY A 94 -18.67 -7.80 21.36
N LEU A 95 -17.90 -7.78 20.27
CA LEU A 95 -16.91 -6.72 19.98
C LEU A 95 -17.60 -5.41 19.58
N GLU A 96 -18.80 -5.50 19.02
CA GLU A 96 -19.61 -4.36 18.58
C GLU A 96 -20.02 -3.43 19.73
N GLU A 97 -20.06 -3.92 20.97
CA GLU A 97 -20.35 -3.10 22.14
C GLU A 97 -19.19 -2.12 22.46
N CYS A 98 -17.93 -2.52 22.24
CA CYS A 98 -16.77 -1.59 22.37
C CYS A 98 -16.78 -0.52 21.27
N GLU A 99 -17.20 -0.93 20.08
CA GLU A 99 -17.37 -0.06 18.93
C GLU A 99 -18.47 0.99 19.17
N LEU A 100 -19.63 0.56 19.66
CA LEU A 100 -20.72 1.45 20.04
C LEU A 100 -20.32 2.37 21.21
N ALA A 101 -19.51 1.90 22.15
CA ALA A 101 -19.01 2.69 23.28
C ALA A 101 -18.11 3.86 22.85
N THR A 102 -17.35 3.69 21.77
CA THR A 102 -16.45 4.72 21.23
C THR A 102 -17.08 5.53 20.09
N ALA A 103 -18.28 5.14 19.64
CA ALA A 103 -19.05 5.89 18.67
C ALA A 103 -19.51 7.24 19.25
N PRO A 104 -19.55 8.30 18.43
CA PRO A 104 -19.95 9.62 18.90
C PRO A 104 -21.46 9.79 18.91
N MET A 105 -21.85 10.77 19.72
CA MET A 105 -23.24 11.15 19.92
C MET A 105 -23.63 12.30 19.00
N HIS A 106 -24.88 12.29 18.57
CA HIS A 106 -25.51 13.42 17.92
C HIS A 106 -26.81 13.77 18.64
N ILE A 107 -27.02 15.05 18.82
CA ILE A 107 -28.22 15.62 19.42
C ILE A 107 -28.87 16.45 18.29
N PRO A 108 -29.73 15.84 17.46
CA PRO A 108 -30.28 16.50 16.29
C PRO A 108 -31.27 17.63 16.64
N ASP A 109 -31.93 17.58 17.80
CA ASP A 109 -32.70 18.66 18.47
C ASP A 109 -33.16 18.14 19.86
N ASP A 110 -33.48 19.03 20.82
CA ASP A 110 -33.72 18.87 22.29
C ASP A 110 -34.62 17.72 22.80
N SER A 111 -35.07 16.76 21.98
CA SER A 111 -36.02 15.72 22.39
C SER A 111 -35.58 14.28 22.19
N HIS A 112 -34.56 13.98 21.37
CA HIS A 112 -34.07 12.60 21.21
C HIS A 112 -32.55 12.57 20.94
N GLN A 113 -31.80 11.98 21.86
CA GLN A 113 -30.35 11.78 21.77
C GLN A 113 -30.03 10.44 21.09
N GLN A 114 -29.03 10.41 20.20
CA GLN A 114 -28.81 9.26 19.32
C GLN A 114 -27.31 8.96 19.14
N VAL A 115 -26.93 7.68 19.13
CA VAL A 115 -25.60 7.25 18.65
C VAL A 115 -25.58 7.33 17.13
N VAL A 116 -24.55 7.95 16.57
CA VAL A 116 -24.42 8.10 15.12
C VAL A 116 -23.41 7.13 14.57
N LEU A 117 -23.90 6.28 13.67
CA LEU A 117 -23.06 5.49 12.79
C LEU A 117 -22.82 6.29 11.50
N TRP A 118 -21.57 6.63 11.23
CA TRP A 118 -21.24 7.25 9.96
C TRP A 118 -21.05 6.23 8.84
N PRO A 119 -21.33 6.63 7.58
CA PRO A 119 -21.01 5.76 6.46
C PRO A 119 -19.49 5.64 6.30
N SER A 120 -19.02 4.41 6.07
CA SER A 120 -17.59 4.14 5.84
C SER A 120 -17.11 4.86 4.58
N GLU A 121 -15.90 5.40 4.62
CA GLU A 121 -15.26 6.01 3.46
C GLU A 121 -14.13 5.14 2.97
N THR A 122 -14.25 4.68 1.73
CA THR A 122 -13.12 4.11 1.02
C THR A 122 -12.15 5.24 0.70
N LEU A 123 -11.13 5.38 1.53
CA LEU A 123 -9.95 6.13 1.13
C LEU A 123 -9.22 5.26 0.10
N ALA A 124 -9.10 5.79 -1.11
CA ALA A 124 -8.37 5.09 -2.16
C ALA A 124 -6.95 4.79 -1.67
N SER A 125 -6.44 3.61 -2.02
CA SER A 125 -5.15 3.06 -1.58
C SER A 125 -4.07 4.14 -1.56
N PHE A 126 -3.61 4.52 -0.36
CA PHE A 126 -2.49 5.42 -0.20
C PHE A 126 -1.22 4.61 -0.40
N ARG A 127 -0.47 4.94 -1.45
CA ARG A 127 0.84 4.33 -1.66
C ARG A 127 1.89 5.23 -1.03
N ASP A 128 2.45 4.76 0.07
CA ASP A 128 3.72 5.26 0.60
C ASP A 128 4.75 4.14 0.34
N ALA A 129 5.94 4.53 -0.09
CA ALA A 129 7.08 3.64 -0.33
C ALA A 129 7.40 2.73 0.87
N LYS A 130 6.98 3.11 2.09
CA LYS A 130 7.11 2.30 3.32
C LYS A 130 6.05 1.22 3.50
N ARG A 131 4.86 1.41 2.93
CA ARG A 131 3.67 0.66 3.38
C ARG A 131 3.26 -0.45 2.44
N HIS A 132 3.76 -0.44 1.19
CA HIS A 132 3.48 -1.46 0.16
C HIS A 132 2.00 -1.89 0.09
N LEU A 133 1.06 -0.98 0.40
CA LEU A 133 -0.33 -1.34 0.61
C LEU A 133 -1.01 -1.64 -0.71
N ASP A 134 -1.38 -2.91 -0.90
CA ASP A 134 -2.33 -3.33 -1.92
C ASP A 134 -3.76 -3.14 -1.38
N GLY A 135 -4.54 -2.29 -2.04
CA GLY A 135 -5.98 -2.15 -1.78
C GLY A 135 -6.42 -0.84 -1.14
N ALA A 136 -7.69 -0.51 -1.35
CA ALA A 136 -8.29 0.70 -0.82
C ALA A 136 -8.44 0.60 0.71
N LYS A 137 -7.88 1.55 1.46
CA LYS A 137 -8.13 1.66 2.89
C LYS A 137 -9.55 2.17 3.07
N VAL A 138 -10.49 1.26 3.32
CA VAL A 138 -11.76 1.67 3.93
C VAL A 138 -11.39 2.19 5.30
N VAL A 139 -11.57 3.50 5.55
CA VAL A 139 -11.68 4.00 6.91
C VAL A 139 -13.04 3.47 7.37
N PRO A 140 -13.05 2.38 8.14
CA PRO A 140 -14.30 1.84 8.62
C PRO A 140 -14.88 2.88 9.59
N ALA A 141 -16.19 3.00 9.64
CA ALA A 141 -16.78 3.57 10.85
C ALA A 141 -16.67 2.56 12.02
N TYR A 142 -16.41 1.28 11.71
CA TYR A 142 -16.29 0.15 12.61
C TYR A 142 -15.37 -0.92 12.02
N ASP A 143 -14.42 -1.46 12.79
CA ASP A 143 -13.55 -2.59 12.37
C ASP A 143 -14.39 -3.80 11.93
N ASN A 144 -15.61 -3.87 12.46
CA ASN A 144 -16.62 -4.85 12.15
C ASN A 144 -17.58 -4.46 11.02
N GLY A 145 -17.35 -3.46 10.17
CA GLY A 145 -18.27 -3.29 9.03
C GLY A 145 -18.32 -2.03 8.18
N ARG A 146 -19.06 -2.16 7.06
CA ARG A 146 -19.47 -1.05 6.20
C ARG A 146 -20.89 -0.59 6.54
N VAL A 147 -21.01 0.63 7.05
CA VAL A 147 -22.29 1.33 7.16
C VAL A 147 -22.54 2.08 5.87
N THR A 148 -23.68 1.84 5.21
CA THR A 148 -24.00 2.41 3.90
C THR A 148 -24.61 3.81 3.98
N THR A 149 -25.21 4.14 5.11
CA THR A 149 -26.08 5.31 5.31
C THR A 149 -25.91 5.84 6.73
N TYR A 150 -26.03 7.15 6.88
CA TYR A 150 -26.13 7.75 8.21
C TYR A 150 -27.42 7.28 8.87
N GLU A 151 -27.33 6.54 9.98
CA GLU A 151 -28.48 5.99 10.70
C GLU A 151 -28.29 6.20 12.21
N PRO A 152 -29.25 6.85 12.88
CA PRO A 152 -29.25 6.95 14.33
C PRO A 152 -29.70 5.66 15.01
N LEU A 153 -29.20 5.42 16.23
CA LEU A 153 -29.58 4.29 17.07
C LEU A 153 -30.09 4.77 18.44
N ASP A 154 -31.42 4.78 18.60
CA ASP A 154 -32.11 5.37 19.77
C ASP A 154 -32.01 4.52 21.06
N ASP A 155 -31.72 3.22 20.96
CA ASP A 155 -31.66 2.29 22.12
C ASP A 155 -30.24 1.73 22.38
N ALA A 156 -29.28 2.00 21.50
CA ALA A 156 -27.94 1.39 21.58
C ALA A 156 -27.00 2.09 22.57
N ALA A 157 -27.35 3.31 23.00
CA ALA A 157 -26.55 4.06 23.97
C ALA A 157 -26.71 3.48 25.38
N ASP A 158 -27.95 3.32 25.84
CA ASP A 158 -28.27 3.05 27.25
C ASP A 158 -27.94 1.62 27.68
N ASP A 159 -28.07 0.65 26.77
CA ASP A 159 -27.84 -0.77 27.03
C ASP A 159 -26.37 -1.21 26.78
N GLY A 160 -25.46 -0.26 26.51
CA GLY A 160 -24.08 -0.52 26.09
C GLY A 160 -23.04 -0.47 27.22
N LEU A 161 -21.76 -0.72 26.87
CA LEU A 161 -20.63 -0.62 27.81
C LEU A 161 -20.38 0.81 28.30
N PHE A 162 -20.87 1.80 27.57
CA PHE A 162 -20.74 3.21 27.92
C PHE A 162 -22.10 3.89 27.70
N PRO A 163 -22.97 3.89 28.73
CA PRO A 163 -24.30 4.50 28.70
C PRO A 163 -24.28 5.99 28.35
N PHE A 164 -25.44 6.53 27.99
CA PHE A 164 -25.57 7.93 27.61
C PHE A 164 -25.09 8.90 28.70
N ASP A 165 -25.61 8.79 29.93
CA ASP A 165 -25.26 9.68 31.05
C ASP A 165 -23.73 9.75 31.25
N ASN A 166 -23.06 8.59 31.20
CA ASN A 166 -21.61 8.52 31.38
C ASN A 166 -20.81 9.14 30.21
N ARG A 167 -21.38 9.20 29.00
CA ARG A 167 -20.78 9.91 27.85
C ARG A 167 -20.93 11.41 27.98
N GLU A 168 -22.07 11.87 28.50
CA GLU A 168 -22.33 13.28 28.79
C GLU A 168 -21.38 13.76 29.90
N ASP A 169 -21.30 13.05 31.02
CA ASP A 169 -20.35 13.31 32.11
C ASP A 169 -18.90 13.39 31.60
N ALA A 170 -18.49 12.44 30.75
CA ALA A 170 -17.15 12.44 30.15
C ALA A 170 -16.90 13.65 29.22
N ALA A 171 -17.93 14.16 28.55
CA ALA A 171 -17.83 15.36 27.73
C ALA A 171 -17.75 16.64 28.57
N GLU A 172 -18.35 16.64 29.77
CA GLU A 172 -18.26 17.72 30.76
C GLU A 172 -16.96 17.69 31.58
N GLY A 173 -16.23 16.57 31.50
CA GLY A 173 -14.92 16.39 32.13
C GLY A 173 -14.98 15.72 33.51
N ASP A 174 -16.10 15.08 33.84
CA ASP A 174 -16.33 14.36 35.09
C ASP A 174 -15.72 12.94 35.09
N GLU A 175 -15.84 12.25 36.24
CA GLU A 175 -15.31 10.89 36.43
C GLU A 175 -16.02 9.91 35.49
N VAL A 176 -15.23 9.25 34.64
CA VAL A 176 -15.76 8.36 33.60
C VAL A 176 -16.00 6.96 34.17
N VAL A 177 -17.26 6.56 34.24
CA VAL A 177 -17.66 5.21 34.67
C VAL A 177 -18.11 4.41 33.43
N TYR A 178 -17.57 3.20 33.23
CA TYR A 178 -18.03 2.26 32.21
C TYR A 178 -18.78 1.10 32.87
N VAL A 179 -19.71 0.49 32.14
CA VAL A 179 -20.39 -0.74 32.58
C VAL A 179 -19.51 -1.92 32.17
N PRO A 180 -19.03 -2.75 33.11
CA PRO A 180 -18.24 -3.94 32.76
C PRO A 180 -19.04 -4.87 31.85
N TRP A 181 -18.37 -5.48 30.87
CA TRP A 181 -18.98 -6.47 29.99
C TRP A 181 -19.56 -7.64 30.79
N SER A 182 -18.88 -8.07 31.84
CA SER A 182 -19.36 -9.11 32.76
C SER A 182 -20.70 -8.74 33.40
N THR A 183 -20.90 -7.46 33.73
CA THR A 183 -22.17 -6.95 34.27
C THR A 183 -23.27 -6.99 33.23
N LEU A 184 -22.99 -6.56 31.98
CA LEU A 184 -23.96 -6.66 30.88
C LEU A 184 -24.36 -8.12 30.62
N ARG A 185 -23.39 -9.03 30.59
CA ARG A 185 -23.65 -10.47 30.44
C ARG A 185 -24.51 -11.00 31.57
N GLN A 186 -24.21 -10.64 32.82
CA GLN A 186 -24.98 -11.10 33.97
C GLN A 186 -26.43 -10.62 33.91
N THR A 187 -26.66 -9.34 33.59
CA THR A 187 -28.01 -8.78 33.41
C THR A 187 -28.81 -9.56 32.36
N LYS A 188 -28.17 -9.93 31.23
CA LYS A 188 -28.82 -10.74 30.19
C LYS A 188 -29.10 -12.16 30.64
N LEU A 189 -28.17 -12.79 31.38
CA LEU A 189 -28.38 -14.11 31.97
C LEU A 189 -29.56 -14.11 32.95
N ASP A 190 -29.67 -13.09 33.79
CA ASP A 190 -30.75 -12.93 34.77
C ASP A 190 -32.11 -12.69 34.10
N ALA A 191 -32.10 -12.07 32.91
CA ALA A 191 -33.29 -11.84 32.10
C ALA A 191 -33.74 -13.05 31.26
N LEU A 192 -32.95 -14.13 31.21
CA LEU A 192 -33.34 -15.32 30.45
C LEU A 192 -34.59 -15.97 31.06
N PRO A 193 -35.61 -16.28 30.24
CA PRO A 193 -36.80 -16.95 30.74
C PRO A 193 -36.44 -18.33 31.30
N ALA A 194 -37.11 -18.72 32.40
CA ALA A 194 -37.02 -20.09 32.91
C ALA A 194 -37.31 -21.10 31.79
N ALA A 195 -36.54 -22.19 31.72
CA ALA A 195 -36.56 -23.16 30.63
C ALA A 195 -37.99 -23.56 30.21
N THR A 196 -38.48 -23.03 29.08
CA THR A 196 -39.86 -23.24 28.61
C THR A 196 -40.02 -24.47 27.70
N GLY A 197 -38.94 -25.23 27.47
CA GLY A 197 -39.01 -26.59 26.96
C GLY A 197 -38.24 -26.82 25.66
N THR A 198 -37.36 -27.82 25.68
CA THR A 198 -37.14 -28.87 24.65
C THR A 198 -35.82 -29.61 24.92
N ALA A 199 -34.76 -28.93 25.38
CA ALA A 199 -33.51 -29.55 25.79
C ALA A 199 -33.50 -29.83 27.30
N ARG A 200 -33.42 -31.11 27.69
CA ARG A 200 -33.19 -31.56 29.07
C ARG A 200 -31.85 -32.29 29.12
N PRO A 201 -31.10 -32.27 30.24
CA PRO A 201 -29.90 -33.08 30.40
C PRO A 201 -30.18 -34.56 30.09
N LEU A 202 -29.23 -35.25 29.47
CA LEU A 202 -29.43 -36.65 29.05
C LEU A 202 -29.64 -37.58 30.25
N SER A 203 -29.02 -37.27 31.38
CA SER A 203 -29.25 -37.89 32.69
C SER A 203 -30.70 -37.79 33.14
N VAL A 204 -31.32 -36.60 33.04
CA VAL A 204 -32.73 -36.39 33.38
C VAL A 204 -33.65 -37.15 32.42
N GLN A 205 -33.28 -37.23 31.14
CA GLN A 205 -34.01 -38.02 30.15
C GLN A 205 -33.91 -39.53 30.45
N LEU A 206 -32.74 -40.03 30.85
CA LEU A 206 -32.53 -41.43 31.21
C LEU A 206 -33.23 -41.81 32.53
N ASP A 207 -33.20 -40.91 33.52
CA ASP A 207 -33.87 -41.09 34.81
C ASP A 207 -35.40 -41.23 34.63
N ALA A 208 -35.98 -40.52 33.66
CA ALA A 208 -37.39 -40.59 33.33
C ALA A 208 -37.81 -41.91 32.66
N LEU A 209 -36.86 -42.69 32.09
CA LEU A 209 -37.16 -43.98 31.49
C LEU A 209 -37.26 -45.08 32.55
N THR A 210 -38.35 -45.83 32.53
CA THR A 210 -38.50 -47.07 33.30
C THR A 210 -37.87 -48.25 32.56
N LEU A 211 -37.47 -49.32 33.27
CA LEU A 211 -36.93 -50.53 32.63
C LEU A 211 -37.89 -51.21 31.64
N ALA A 212 -39.17 -50.86 31.67
CA ALA A 212 -40.20 -51.31 30.73
C ALA A 212 -40.34 -50.40 29.49
N ALA A 213 -39.58 -49.30 29.40
CA ALA A 213 -39.63 -48.39 28.27
C ALA A 213 -39.14 -49.06 26.97
N PRO A 214 -39.67 -48.66 25.81
CA PRO A 214 -39.19 -49.13 24.52
C PRO A 214 -37.68 -49.00 24.35
N LEU A 215 -37.01 -50.03 23.82
CA LEU A 215 -35.57 -49.99 23.51
C LEU A 215 -35.20 -48.84 22.55
N ALA A 216 -36.16 -48.36 21.75
CA ALA A 216 -35.99 -47.20 20.88
C ALA A 216 -35.69 -45.90 21.66
N ASP A 217 -36.29 -45.72 22.84
CA ASP A 217 -36.09 -44.52 23.67
C ASP A 217 -34.68 -44.52 24.27
N TYR A 218 -34.18 -45.69 24.68
CA TYR A 218 -32.78 -45.86 25.11
C TYR A 218 -31.79 -45.61 23.97
N ARG A 219 -32.08 -46.06 22.74
CA ARG A 219 -31.27 -45.75 21.56
C ARG A 219 -31.27 -44.25 21.24
N ALA A 220 -32.38 -43.55 21.46
CA ALA A 220 -32.45 -42.10 21.28
C ALA A 220 -31.53 -41.37 22.27
N ILE A 221 -31.46 -41.82 23.52
CA ILE A 221 -30.48 -41.33 24.51
C ILE A 221 -29.05 -41.64 24.06
N GLY A 222 -28.79 -42.85 23.56
CA GLY A 222 -27.48 -43.22 23.01
C GLY A 222 -27.04 -42.33 21.84
N ALA A 223 -27.96 -42.00 20.92
CA ALA A 223 -27.71 -41.06 19.83
C ALA A 223 -27.47 -39.63 20.33
N GLY A 224 -28.24 -39.19 21.33
CA GLY A 224 -28.02 -37.91 22.02
C GLY A 224 -26.66 -37.83 22.70
N ALA A 225 -26.22 -38.92 23.34
CA ALA A 225 -24.90 -39.03 23.96
C ALA A 225 -23.78 -38.98 22.91
N ALA A 226 -23.93 -39.66 21.76
CA ALA A 226 -22.96 -39.55 20.67
C ALA A 226 -22.83 -38.11 20.15
N ALA A 227 -23.97 -37.39 20.00
CA ALA A 227 -23.97 -35.99 19.59
C ALA A 227 -23.31 -35.07 20.65
N ALA A 228 -23.58 -35.30 21.94
CA ALA A 228 -22.96 -34.57 23.04
C ALA A 228 -21.45 -34.83 23.12
N ALA A 229 -20.99 -36.07 22.89
CA ALA A 229 -19.58 -36.41 22.83
C ALA A 229 -18.86 -35.66 21.70
N ALA A 230 -19.46 -35.65 20.50
CA ALA A 230 -18.93 -34.90 19.36
C ALA A 230 -18.88 -33.39 19.64
N ALA A 231 -19.92 -32.83 20.27
CA ALA A 231 -19.96 -31.43 20.68
C ALA A 231 -18.84 -31.09 21.69
N CYS A 232 -18.61 -31.92 22.72
CA CYS A 232 -17.52 -31.72 23.67
C CYS A 232 -16.13 -31.76 23.00
N LEU A 233 -15.94 -32.63 21.99
CA LEU A 233 -14.68 -32.67 21.23
C LEU A 233 -14.49 -31.45 20.34
N ALA A 234 -15.57 -30.94 19.72
CA ALA A 234 -15.54 -29.70 18.95
C ALA A 234 -15.24 -28.49 19.85
N ASP A 235 -15.95 -28.37 20.98
CA ASP A 235 -15.72 -27.34 22.00
C ASP A 235 -14.26 -27.35 22.48
N ARG A 236 -13.70 -28.54 22.73
CA ARG A 236 -12.29 -28.70 23.12
C ARG A 236 -11.33 -28.20 22.04
N ALA A 237 -11.60 -28.50 20.77
CA ALA A 237 -10.77 -28.01 19.67
C ALA A 237 -10.82 -26.48 19.57
N THR A 238 -11.99 -25.88 19.78
CA THR A 238 -12.17 -24.43 19.87
C THR A 238 -11.36 -23.82 21.03
N LEU A 239 -11.41 -24.40 22.23
CA LEU A 239 -10.62 -23.92 23.37
C LEU A 239 -9.11 -24.04 23.13
N ALA A 240 -8.65 -25.15 22.54
CA ALA A 240 -7.23 -25.35 22.24
C ALA A 240 -6.70 -24.33 21.21
N ALA A 241 -7.51 -24.02 20.18
CA ALA A 241 -7.17 -22.97 19.21
C ALA A 241 -7.12 -21.58 19.86
N ALA A 242 -8.15 -21.22 20.63
CA ALA A 242 -8.20 -19.94 21.34
C ALA A 242 -7.05 -19.80 22.35
N ARG A 243 -6.68 -20.89 23.04
CA ARG A 243 -5.56 -20.89 23.99
C ARG A 243 -4.22 -20.60 23.31
N ALA A 244 -3.94 -21.22 22.16
CA ALA A 244 -2.69 -20.99 21.43
C ALA A 244 -2.55 -19.53 21.00
N GLU A 245 -3.63 -18.96 20.46
CA GLU A 245 -3.70 -17.55 20.05
C GLU A 245 -3.60 -16.59 21.25
N LEU A 246 -4.28 -16.89 22.36
CA LEU A 246 -4.24 -16.08 23.59
C LEU A 246 -2.85 -16.13 24.25
N GLU A 247 -2.14 -17.24 24.15
CA GLU A 247 -0.77 -17.37 24.64
C GLU A 247 0.22 -16.54 23.81
N GLU A 248 0.02 -16.47 22.48
CA GLU A 248 0.83 -15.65 21.58
C GLU A 248 0.68 -14.14 21.86
N VAL A 249 -0.54 -13.67 22.14
CA VAL A 249 -0.78 -12.26 22.51
C VAL A 249 -0.44 -11.92 23.97
N GLY A 250 0.02 -12.90 24.75
CA GLY A 250 0.48 -12.69 26.13
C GLY A 250 -0.64 -12.57 27.17
N ALA A 251 -1.72 -13.33 27.02
CA ALA A 251 -2.82 -13.36 28.00
C ALA A 251 -2.39 -13.89 29.38
N ASP A 252 -3.17 -13.56 30.42
CA ASP A 252 -2.88 -13.91 31.81
C ASP A 252 -2.76 -15.43 32.05
N ALA A 253 -1.79 -15.84 32.86
CA ALA A 253 -1.48 -17.24 33.11
C ALA A 253 -2.65 -18.00 33.77
N ALA A 254 -3.49 -17.34 34.57
CA ALA A 254 -4.66 -17.96 35.18
C ALA A 254 -5.74 -18.28 34.14
N LEU A 255 -5.93 -17.43 33.13
CA LEU A 255 -6.82 -17.70 31.99
C LEU A 255 -6.32 -18.89 31.17
N ILE A 256 -5.03 -18.92 30.82
CA ILE A 256 -4.42 -20.03 30.07
C ILE A 256 -4.53 -21.35 30.85
N ALA A 257 -4.33 -21.32 32.17
CA ALA A 257 -4.50 -22.47 33.04
C ALA A 257 -5.97 -22.94 33.12
N ALA A 258 -6.93 -22.01 33.20
CA ALA A 258 -8.36 -22.33 33.21
C ALA A 258 -8.82 -22.97 31.90
N LEU A 259 -8.34 -22.47 30.75
CA LEU A 259 -8.59 -23.05 29.42
C LEU A 259 -8.10 -24.51 29.37
N GLY A 260 -6.86 -24.77 29.77
CA GLY A 260 -6.30 -26.13 29.80
C GLY A 260 -7.03 -27.08 30.76
N ALA A 261 -7.53 -26.56 31.88
CA ALA A 261 -8.32 -27.34 32.84
C ALA A 261 -9.68 -27.78 32.25
N VAL A 262 -10.35 -26.89 31.50
CA VAL A 262 -11.62 -27.19 30.83
C VAL A 262 -11.43 -28.04 29.58
N GLU A 263 -10.35 -27.87 28.81
CA GLU A 263 -10.01 -28.79 27.71
C GLU A 263 -9.90 -30.24 28.19
N THR A 264 -9.29 -30.45 29.35
CA THR A 264 -9.16 -31.77 29.98
C THR A 264 -10.51 -32.29 30.43
N GLU A 265 -11.35 -31.43 31.01
CA GLU A 265 -12.71 -31.79 31.44
C GLU A 265 -13.62 -32.15 30.27
N LEU A 266 -13.60 -31.39 29.17
CA LEU A 266 -14.37 -31.68 27.96
C LEU A 266 -13.98 -33.02 27.35
N LEU A 267 -12.69 -33.40 27.43
CA LEU A 267 -12.23 -34.73 27.00
C LEU A 267 -12.79 -35.84 27.90
N GLU A 268 -12.86 -35.63 29.20
CA GLU A 268 -13.46 -36.57 30.16
C GLU A 268 -14.97 -36.71 29.94
N GLN A 269 -15.68 -35.59 29.74
CA GLN A 269 -17.10 -35.58 29.39
C GLN A 269 -17.36 -36.32 28.07
N ALA A 270 -16.56 -36.05 27.04
CA ALA A 270 -16.69 -36.72 25.74
C ALA A 270 -16.53 -38.24 25.88
N ARG A 271 -15.57 -38.71 26.69
CA ARG A 271 -15.42 -40.14 27.00
C ARG A 271 -16.62 -40.71 27.76
N GLY A 272 -17.17 -39.96 28.71
CA GLY A 272 -18.37 -40.34 29.47
C GLY A 272 -19.58 -40.53 28.56
N TYR A 273 -19.87 -39.54 27.70
CA TYR A 273 -20.95 -39.62 26.73
C TYR A 273 -20.72 -40.71 25.67
N GLN A 274 -19.50 -40.85 25.15
CA GLN A 274 -19.18 -41.91 24.19
C GLN A 274 -19.39 -43.31 24.80
N GLY A 275 -18.96 -43.52 26.05
CA GLY A 275 -19.19 -44.79 26.74
C GLY A 275 -20.66 -45.13 26.93
N VAL A 276 -21.53 -44.13 27.09
CA VAL A 276 -22.99 -44.31 27.14
C VAL A 276 -23.55 -44.58 25.73
N ALA A 277 -23.09 -43.85 24.73
CA ALA A 277 -23.49 -44.04 23.33
C ALA A 277 -23.18 -45.46 22.84
N ASP A 278 -21.97 -45.95 23.11
CA ASP A 278 -21.52 -47.30 22.71
C ASP A 278 -22.36 -48.39 23.39
N GLN A 279 -22.67 -48.23 24.68
CA GLN A 279 -23.50 -49.18 25.43
C GLN A 279 -24.98 -49.14 25.00
N LEU A 280 -25.49 -47.99 24.58
CA LEU A 280 -26.88 -47.81 24.13
C LEU A 280 -27.08 -47.88 22.61
N ALA A 281 -26.04 -48.22 21.84
CA ALA A 281 -26.15 -48.41 20.39
C ALA A 281 -27.05 -49.61 20.03
N ASN A 282 -26.92 -50.72 20.78
CA ASN A 282 -27.71 -51.93 20.62
C ASN A 282 -28.12 -52.53 21.99
N PRO A 283 -28.98 -51.84 22.75
CA PRO A 283 -29.29 -52.24 24.11
C PRO A 283 -30.18 -53.49 24.12
N THR A 284 -29.91 -54.40 25.06
CA THR A 284 -30.81 -55.51 25.41
C THR A 284 -31.46 -55.27 26.77
N SER A 285 -32.67 -55.80 26.98
CA SER A 285 -33.37 -55.64 28.26
C SER A 285 -32.58 -56.18 29.46
N SER A 286 -31.81 -57.27 29.27
CA SER A 286 -30.96 -57.84 30.32
C SER A 286 -29.79 -56.94 30.70
N GLN A 287 -29.17 -56.27 29.71
CA GLN A 287 -28.07 -55.33 29.96
C GLN A 287 -28.57 -54.07 30.66
N LEU A 288 -29.70 -53.51 30.21
CA LEU A 288 -30.30 -52.34 30.86
C LEU A 288 -30.67 -52.60 32.32
N GLN A 289 -31.13 -53.82 32.65
CA GLN A 289 -31.45 -54.18 34.02
C GLN A 289 -30.22 -54.26 34.94
N GLN A 290 -29.03 -54.53 34.38
CA GLN A 290 -27.76 -54.60 35.13
C GLN A 290 -27.04 -53.25 35.16
N ASP A 291 -27.09 -52.49 34.06
CA ASP A 291 -26.20 -51.35 33.84
C ASP A 291 -26.89 -49.98 33.96
N LYS A 292 -28.22 -49.91 34.11
CA LYS A 292 -28.96 -48.62 34.14
C LYS A 292 -28.41 -47.65 35.19
N GLU A 293 -28.14 -48.11 36.41
CA GLU A 293 -27.58 -47.25 37.47
C GLU A 293 -26.18 -46.74 37.11
N ALA A 294 -25.35 -47.57 36.44
CA ALA A 294 -24.02 -47.18 35.99
C ALA A 294 -24.07 -46.19 34.82
N LEU A 295 -25.04 -46.34 33.91
CA LEU A 295 -25.31 -45.41 32.81
C LEU A 295 -25.82 -44.06 33.34
N GLU A 296 -26.74 -44.07 34.30
CA GLU A 296 -27.21 -42.87 34.99
C GLU A 296 -26.05 -42.16 35.71
N ALA A 297 -25.19 -42.89 36.43
CA ALA A 297 -24.04 -42.30 37.10
C ALA A 297 -23.05 -41.67 36.10
N ARG A 298 -22.79 -42.32 34.97
CA ARG A 298 -21.93 -41.78 33.90
C ARG A 298 -22.52 -40.53 33.25
N LEU A 299 -23.82 -40.54 32.92
CA LEU A 299 -24.48 -39.36 32.36
C LEU A 299 -24.56 -38.22 33.38
N ARG A 300 -24.85 -38.48 34.66
CA ARG A 300 -24.86 -37.43 35.70
C ARG A 300 -23.48 -36.79 35.88
N ALA A 301 -22.42 -37.58 35.80
CA ALA A 301 -21.04 -37.07 35.82
C ALA A 301 -20.70 -36.25 34.56
N ALA A 302 -21.14 -36.70 33.38
CA ALA A 302 -20.90 -35.99 32.12
C ALA A 302 -21.75 -34.71 31.96
N ASP A 303 -22.99 -34.71 32.44
CA ASP A 303 -23.93 -33.57 32.46
C ASP A 303 -23.64 -32.58 33.59
N PHE A 304 -22.78 -32.92 34.56
CA PHE A 304 -22.54 -32.13 35.78
C PHE A 304 -23.82 -31.78 36.56
N VAL A 305 -24.68 -32.78 36.79
CA VAL A 305 -25.91 -32.60 37.57
C VAL A 305 -25.59 -32.12 38.98
N GLY A 306 -26.07 -30.93 39.34
CA GLY A 306 -25.85 -30.28 40.65
C GLY A 306 -24.82 -29.16 40.66
N GLY A 307 -24.21 -28.82 39.52
CA GLY A 307 -23.36 -27.64 39.37
C GLY A 307 -24.13 -26.31 39.52
N LEU A 308 -23.44 -25.26 39.98
CA LEU A 308 -24.01 -23.92 40.07
C LEU A 308 -24.30 -23.41 38.64
N LEU A 309 -25.56 -23.04 38.37
CA LEU A 309 -26.04 -22.64 37.04
C LEU A 309 -25.80 -23.67 35.92
N GLY A 310 -25.68 -24.96 36.27
CA GLY A 310 -25.42 -26.04 35.30
C GLY A 310 -23.98 -26.12 34.80
N LEU A 311 -23.02 -25.50 35.48
CA LEU A 311 -21.60 -25.51 35.12
C LEU A 311 -20.76 -26.22 36.19
N SER A 312 -19.66 -26.84 35.77
CA SER A 312 -18.65 -27.42 36.68
C SER A 312 -17.83 -26.33 37.37
N THR A 313 -17.10 -26.67 38.44
CA THR A 313 -16.19 -25.72 39.10
C THR A 313 -15.10 -25.20 38.15
N LYS A 314 -14.59 -26.04 37.23
CA LYS A 314 -13.57 -25.62 36.25
C LYS A 314 -14.17 -24.69 35.19
N MET A 315 -15.39 -24.98 34.74
CA MET A 315 -16.10 -24.14 33.77
C MET A 315 -16.50 -22.80 34.39
N ILE A 316 -16.88 -22.76 35.67
CA ILE A 316 -17.12 -21.51 36.41
C ILE A 316 -15.82 -20.70 36.56
N ALA A 317 -14.71 -21.35 36.87
CA ALA A 317 -13.41 -20.67 36.95
C ALA A 317 -12.99 -20.10 35.58
N LEU A 318 -13.23 -20.85 34.48
CA LEU A 318 -13.02 -20.34 33.13
C LEU A 318 -13.96 -19.18 32.80
N ASP A 319 -15.23 -19.25 33.20
CA ASP A 319 -16.20 -18.17 32.99
C ASP A 319 -15.77 -16.88 33.70
N GLN A 320 -15.32 -16.98 34.95
CA GLN A 320 -14.80 -15.86 35.73
C GLN A 320 -13.51 -15.29 35.11
N ALA A 321 -12.54 -16.15 34.77
CA ALA A 321 -11.28 -15.72 34.17
C ALA A 321 -11.48 -15.08 32.79
N SER A 322 -12.34 -15.68 31.96
CA SER A 322 -12.68 -15.16 30.63
C SER A 322 -13.43 -13.84 30.74
N SER A 323 -14.38 -13.72 31.66
CA SER A 323 -15.14 -12.48 31.90
C SER A 323 -14.21 -11.35 32.39
N ALA A 324 -13.30 -11.64 33.32
CA ALA A 324 -12.33 -10.66 33.82
C ALA A 324 -11.34 -10.22 32.72
N ALA A 325 -10.84 -11.15 31.91
CA ALA A 325 -9.99 -10.82 30.77
C ALA A 325 -10.73 -10.02 29.70
N PHE A 326 -12.01 -10.32 29.47
CA PHE A 326 -12.86 -9.57 28.55
C PHE A 326 -13.10 -8.14 29.07
N ASP A 327 -13.41 -7.97 30.36
CA ASP A 327 -13.55 -6.66 30.99
C ASP A 327 -12.27 -5.83 30.87
N ALA A 328 -11.11 -6.41 31.22
CA ALA A 328 -9.83 -5.73 31.14
C ALA A 328 -9.46 -5.31 29.70
N ALA A 329 -9.72 -6.18 28.73
CA ALA A 329 -9.50 -5.85 27.31
C ALA A 329 -10.50 -4.79 26.83
N CYS A 330 -11.78 -4.88 27.19
CA CYS A 330 -12.77 -3.84 26.88
C CYS A 330 -12.37 -2.48 27.46
N GLU A 331 -12.05 -2.44 28.76
CA GLU A 331 -11.60 -1.24 29.45
C GLU A 331 -10.39 -0.65 28.78
N ALA A 332 -9.33 -1.44 28.55
CA ALA A 332 -8.11 -0.98 27.89
C ALA A 332 -8.42 -0.29 26.56
N ARG A 333 -9.32 -0.86 25.74
CA ARG A 333 -9.74 -0.30 24.44
C ARG A 333 -10.53 1.00 24.53
N ILE A 334 -11.47 1.10 25.47
CA ILE A 334 -12.49 2.17 25.48
C ILE A 334 -12.23 3.30 26.51
N THR A 335 -11.25 3.11 27.40
CA THR A 335 -10.90 4.04 28.49
C THR A 335 -10.81 5.48 27.97
N TYR A 336 -11.35 6.42 28.73
CA TYR A 336 -11.28 7.84 28.40
C TYR A 336 -10.07 8.50 29.09
N PRO A 337 -9.32 9.38 28.41
CA PRO A 337 -9.39 9.70 26.97
C PRO A 337 -8.52 8.77 26.10
N ASP A 338 -7.76 7.87 26.71
CA ASP A 338 -6.56 7.27 26.11
C ASP A 338 -6.71 5.86 25.52
N GLY A 339 -7.90 5.26 25.57
CA GLY A 339 -8.15 3.94 25.01
C GLY A 339 -7.81 3.91 23.51
N PRO A 340 -7.01 2.94 23.02
CA PRO A 340 -6.51 2.91 21.65
C PRO A 340 -7.63 2.82 20.62
N LEU A 341 -8.74 2.10 20.91
CA LEU A 341 -9.92 2.10 20.03
C LEU A 341 -10.55 3.50 19.95
N ARG A 342 -10.67 4.21 21.08
CA ARG A 342 -11.23 5.57 21.10
C ARG A 342 -10.34 6.55 20.33
N GLN A 343 -9.02 6.48 20.54
CA GLN A 343 -8.05 7.26 19.78
C GLN A 343 -8.12 6.94 18.29
N LEU A 344 -8.17 5.66 17.93
CA LEU A 344 -8.32 5.20 16.55
C LEU A 344 -9.59 5.78 15.92
N ARG A 345 -10.75 5.66 16.57
CA ARG A 345 -12.02 6.19 16.04
C ARG A 345 -12.01 7.72 15.92
N LEU A 346 -11.42 8.43 16.88
CA LEU A 346 -11.24 9.89 16.78
C LEU A 346 -10.34 10.27 15.59
N LEU A 347 -9.24 9.55 15.40
CA LEU A 347 -8.31 9.77 14.30
C LEU A 347 -8.96 9.44 12.95
N GLU A 348 -9.70 8.34 12.84
CA GLU A 348 -10.44 7.99 11.62
C GLU A 348 -11.51 9.03 11.26
N GLN A 349 -12.26 9.53 12.24
CA GLN A 349 -13.22 10.62 12.04
C GLN A 349 -12.52 11.91 11.59
N GLY A 350 -11.43 12.28 12.28
CA GLY A 350 -10.62 13.44 11.93
C GLY A 350 -10.05 13.32 10.52
N LEU A 351 -9.51 12.16 10.17
CA LEU A 351 -8.98 11.83 8.85
C LEU A 351 -10.07 11.94 7.80
N ARG A 352 -11.28 11.45 8.06
CA ARG A 352 -12.41 11.58 7.13
C ARG A 352 -12.78 13.03 6.85
N PHE A 353 -12.96 13.84 7.90
CA PHE A 353 -13.28 15.25 7.74
C PHE A 353 -12.16 15.99 6.99
N TYR A 354 -10.93 15.72 7.40
CA TYR A 354 -9.73 16.30 6.79
C TYR A 354 -9.59 15.88 5.32
N TRP A 355 -9.81 14.61 4.99
CA TRP A 355 -9.80 14.06 3.64
C TRP A 355 -10.84 14.72 2.74
N ARG A 356 -12.10 14.84 3.19
CA ARG A 356 -13.15 15.55 2.44
C ARG A 356 -12.76 16.99 2.13
N MET A 357 -12.21 17.70 3.12
CA MET A 357 -11.75 19.07 2.95
C MET A 357 -10.58 19.16 1.96
N ARG A 358 -9.57 18.30 2.12
CA ARG A 358 -8.36 18.30 1.29
C ARG A 358 -8.61 17.81 -0.13
N SER A 359 -9.36 16.73 -0.31
CA SER A 359 -9.75 16.23 -1.64
C SER A 359 -10.55 17.26 -2.43
N ARG A 360 -11.50 17.95 -1.79
CA ARG A 360 -12.24 19.06 -2.43
C ARG A 360 -11.32 20.23 -2.77
N TRP A 361 -10.44 20.63 -1.86
CA TRP A 361 -9.46 21.69 -2.11
C TRP A 361 -8.54 21.35 -3.29
N MET A 362 -7.97 20.13 -3.32
CA MET A 362 -7.13 19.64 -4.42
C MET A 362 -7.90 19.61 -5.73
N GLY A 363 -9.11 19.04 -5.72
CA GLY A 363 -9.97 18.91 -6.89
C GLY A 363 -10.39 20.26 -7.48
N GLN A 364 -10.62 21.28 -6.66
CA GLN A 364 -10.97 22.64 -7.12
C GLN A 364 -9.74 23.46 -7.53
N ARG A 365 -8.67 23.43 -6.72
CA ARG A 365 -7.45 24.23 -6.96
C ARG A 365 -6.74 23.80 -8.24
N PHE A 366 -6.72 22.49 -8.50
CA PHE A 366 -5.97 21.93 -9.62
C PHE A 366 -6.35 22.55 -10.97
N PRO A 367 -7.61 22.46 -11.46
CA PRO A 367 -7.99 23.03 -12.75
C PRO A 367 -7.97 24.57 -12.76
N LEU A 368 -8.19 25.22 -11.62
CA LEU A 368 -8.32 26.69 -11.55
C LEU A 368 -6.98 27.42 -11.47
N ILE A 369 -5.98 26.83 -10.82
CA ILE A 369 -4.72 27.51 -10.48
C ILE A 369 -3.52 26.67 -10.92
N THR A 370 -3.45 25.43 -10.47
CA THR A 370 -2.22 24.63 -10.55
C THR A 370 -1.94 24.15 -11.98
N TYR A 371 -2.92 23.55 -12.66
CA TYR A 371 -2.73 23.00 -14.00
C TYR A 371 -2.34 24.07 -15.03
N PRO A 372 -3.02 25.23 -15.14
CA PRO A 372 -2.66 26.25 -16.13
C PRO A 372 -1.21 26.74 -16.03
N ILE A 373 -0.67 26.89 -14.81
CA ILE A 373 0.71 27.35 -14.64
C ILE A 373 1.73 26.25 -14.93
N VAL A 374 1.40 24.98 -14.64
CA VAL A 374 2.29 23.85 -14.88
C VAL A 374 2.31 23.49 -16.36
N ASP A 375 1.15 23.47 -17.01
CA ASP A 375 1.04 23.28 -18.46
C ASP A 375 1.85 24.34 -19.22
N GLN A 376 1.76 25.61 -18.81
CA GLN A 376 2.56 26.67 -19.42
C GLN A 376 4.07 26.42 -19.32
N VAL A 377 4.56 25.83 -18.22
CA VAL A 377 5.98 25.42 -18.11
C VAL A 377 6.25 24.24 -19.04
N TRP A 378 5.40 23.21 -19.02
CA TRP A 378 5.61 21.99 -19.80
C TRP A 378 5.66 22.24 -21.31
N GLN A 379 4.73 23.04 -21.81
CA GLN A 379 4.65 23.34 -23.25
C GLN A 379 5.93 23.98 -23.76
N VAL A 380 6.64 24.78 -22.95
CA VAL A 380 7.90 25.40 -23.38
C VAL A 380 8.98 24.34 -23.65
N TYR A 381 9.10 23.32 -22.80
CA TYR A 381 10.06 22.24 -23.02
C TYR A 381 9.68 21.37 -24.21
N VAL A 382 8.39 21.02 -24.32
CA VAL A 382 7.84 20.21 -25.41
C VAL A 382 8.04 20.89 -26.76
N ASP A 383 7.54 22.12 -26.90
CA ASP A 383 7.66 22.91 -28.13
C ASP A 383 9.14 23.10 -28.53
N GLY A 384 10.03 23.28 -27.55
CA GLY A 384 11.46 23.47 -27.80
C GLY A 384 12.08 22.27 -28.51
N LEU A 385 11.77 21.06 -28.06
CA LEU A 385 12.21 19.82 -28.71
C LEU A 385 11.52 19.63 -30.06
N ASP A 386 10.21 19.85 -30.13
CA ASP A 386 9.40 19.70 -31.34
C ASP A 386 9.92 20.58 -32.49
N ASP A 387 10.21 21.86 -32.20
CA ASP A 387 10.78 22.79 -33.17
C ASP A 387 12.14 22.31 -33.68
N VAL A 388 13.03 21.87 -32.78
CA VAL A 388 14.37 21.36 -33.15
C VAL A 388 14.28 20.10 -34.02
N VAL A 389 13.41 19.16 -33.67
CA VAL A 389 13.17 17.93 -34.45
C VAL A 389 12.62 18.27 -35.85
N LEU A 390 11.81 19.33 -35.97
CA LEU A 390 11.30 19.83 -37.25
C LEU A 390 12.31 20.70 -38.03
N GLY A 391 13.53 20.89 -37.52
CA GLY A 391 14.55 21.74 -38.13
C GLY A 391 14.26 23.24 -38.02
N ARG A 392 13.35 23.64 -37.13
CA ARG A 392 13.00 25.04 -36.83
C ARG A 392 13.88 25.56 -35.69
N PRO A 393 14.03 26.90 -35.55
CA PRO A 393 14.65 27.47 -34.36
C PRO A 393 13.85 27.10 -33.11
N SER A 394 14.53 26.84 -31.99
CA SER A 394 13.90 26.48 -30.70
C SER A 394 13.02 27.58 -30.09
N GLN A 395 12.91 28.74 -30.74
CA GLN A 395 12.19 29.94 -30.29
C GLN A 395 12.74 30.57 -28.99
N LEU A 396 13.92 30.14 -28.53
CA LEU A 396 14.61 30.86 -27.46
C LEU A 396 15.03 32.26 -27.96
N VAL A 397 14.69 33.31 -27.22
CA VAL A 397 15.06 34.68 -27.58
C VAL A 397 16.37 35.06 -26.89
N LEU A 398 17.43 35.22 -27.69
CA LEU A 398 18.76 35.66 -27.24
C LEU A 398 19.18 36.96 -27.95
N PRO A 399 19.94 37.86 -27.29
CA PRO A 399 20.56 38.99 -27.95
C PRO A 399 21.44 38.56 -29.14
N PRO A 400 21.47 39.33 -30.24
CA PRO A 400 22.41 39.07 -31.33
C PRO A 400 23.86 39.09 -30.83
N GLY A 401 24.65 38.09 -31.21
CA GLY A 401 26.07 38.01 -30.84
C GLY A 401 26.33 37.47 -29.43
N THR A 402 25.37 36.80 -28.80
CA THR A 402 25.60 36.05 -27.55
C THR A 402 26.66 34.96 -27.77
N VAL A 403 27.77 35.07 -27.05
CA VAL A 403 28.88 34.12 -27.03
C VAL A 403 29.24 33.74 -25.59
N THR A 404 29.91 32.61 -25.38
CA THR A 404 30.47 32.23 -24.08
C THR A 404 31.55 33.22 -23.65
N THR A 405 31.59 33.61 -22.38
CA THR A 405 32.65 34.48 -21.82
C THR A 405 33.70 33.72 -21.02
N MET A 406 33.36 32.50 -20.59
CA MET A 406 34.24 31.58 -19.87
C MET A 406 34.20 30.21 -20.55
N SER A 407 35.18 29.36 -20.23
CA SER A 407 35.18 27.98 -20.70
C SER A 407 33.99 27.22 -20.12
N VAL A 408 33.41 26.35 -20.92
CA VAL A 408 32.30 25.47 -20.53
C VAL A 408 32.82 24.05 -20.47
N ASN A 409 32.74 23.44 -19.30
CA ASN A 409 33.15 22.07 -19.03
C ASN A 409 31.97 21.11 -19.11
N ALA A 410 32.27 19.82 -19.26
CA ALA A 410 31.26 18.77 -19.25
C ALA A 410 30.40 18.85 -17.98
N ARG A 411 29.09 18.70 -18.14
CA ARG A 411 28.07 18.83 -17.08
C ARG A 411 27.97 20.22 -16.44
N ALA A 412 28.47 21.26 -17.10
CA ALA A 412 28.21 22.64 -16.66
C ALA A 412 26.69 22.88 -16.55
N THR A 413 26.27 23.50 -15.45
CA THR A 413 24.88 23.96 -15.22
C THR A 413 24.76 25.49 -15.27
N LYS A 414 25.90 26.17 -15.42
CA LYS A 414 26.03 27.61 -15.59
C LYS A 414 26.92 27.89 -16.79
N VAL A 415 26.39 28.61 -17.76
CA VAL A 415 27.14 29.02 -18.96
C VAL A 415 27.19 30.54 -18.96
N TYR A 416 28.38 31.12 -18.76
CA TYR A 416 28.56 32.57 -18.76
C TYR A 416 28.56 33.11 -20.19
N VAL A 417 27.82 34.20 -20.42
CA VAL A 417 27.53 34.70 -21.76
C VAL A 417 27.66 36.21 -21.88
N THR A 418 27.92 36.69 -23.10
CA THR A 418 27.90 38.12 -23.41
C THR A 418 26.46 38.65 -23.53
N GLY A 419 26.23 39.88 -23.07
CA GLY A 419 24.98 40.61 -23.32
C GLY A 419 24.48 41.49 -22.17
N ILE A 420 23.44 42.29 -22.47
CA ILE A 420 22.53 42.96 -21.51
C ILE A 420 21.50 41.90 -21.07
N PRO A 421 20.92 41.96 -19.84
CA PRO A 421 19.86 41.06 -19.39
C PRO A 421 18.78 40.80 -20.46
N LEU A 422 18.30 39.56 -20.52
CA LEU A 422 17.48 39.05 -21.62
C LEU A 422 16.15 39.83 -21.75
N PRO A 423 15.65 40.01 -22.98
CA PRO A 423 14.44 40.79 -23.24
C PRO A 423 13.18 40.17 -22.60
N ALA A 424 12.10 40.95 -22.54
CA ALA A 424 10.82 40.55 -21.92
C ALA A 424 10.18 39.26 -22.51
N GLY A 425 10.68 38.75 -23.64
CA GLY A 425 10.22 37.53 -24.31
C GLY A 425 11.09 36.28 -24.07
N PHE A 426 12.06 36.31 -23.14
CA PHE A 426 12.84 35.11 -22.81
C PHE A 426 11.95 34.03 -22.15
N ALA A 427 11.89 32.86 -22.79
CA ALA A 427 11.11 31.70 -22.34
C ALA A 427 12.05 30.58 -21.87
N PRO A 428 12.35 30.49 -20.55
CA PRO A 428 13.12 29.37 -20.01
C PRO A 428 12.39 28.04 -20.21
N GLY A 429 13.15 27.01 -20.53
CA GLY A 429 12.73 25.67 -20.93
C GLY A 429 13.04 25.33 -22.38
N ARG A 430 13.39 26.33 -23.21
CA ARG A 430 13.79 26.10 -24.61
C ARG A 430 15.23 25.61 -24.72
N LEU A 431 15.51 24.92 -25.83
CA LEU A 431 16.83 24.42 -26.18
C LEU A 431 17.73 25.52 -26.76
N ALA A 432 19.01 25.45 -26.46
CA ALA A 432 20.06 26.21 -27.12
C ALA A 432 21.22 25.30 -27.48
N MET A 433 22.00 25.70 -28.47
CA MET A 433 23.22 25.01 -28.88
C MET A 433 24.41 25.89 -28.53
N ILE A 434 25.36 25.36 -27.76
CA ILE A 434 26.70 25.94 -27.71
C ILE A 434 27.41 25.40 -28.95
N ASP A 435 27.80 26.31 -29.83
CA ASP A 435 28.46 25.97 -31.09
C ASP A 435 29.91 25.50 -30.85
N GLY A 436 30.73 25.51 -31.90
CA GLY A 436 32.17 25.30 -31.81
C GLY A 436 32.62 23.97 -32.42
N PRO A 437 33.86 23.54 -32.15
CA PRO A 437 34.40 22.31 -32.71
C PRO A 437 33.61 21.05 -32.31
N ARG A 438 33.07 21.04 -31.09
CA ARG A 438 32.29 19.95 -30.49
C ARG A 438 30.97 20.50 -29.94
N PRO A 439 29.98 20.78 -30.81
CA PRO A 439 28.74 21.42 -30.40
C PRO A 439 27.92 20.54 -29.46
N ALA A 440 27.16 21.19 -28.58
CA ALA A 440 26.33 20.51 -27.58
C ALA A 440 24.98 21.20 -27.36
N ALA A 441 23.95 20.41 -27.04
CA ALA A 441 22.63 20.90 -26.67
C ALA A 441 22.61 21.25 -25.19
N MET A 442 21.91 22.33 -24.85
CA MET A 442 21.59 22.69 -23.48
C MET A 442 20.13 23.11 -23.38
N VAL A 443 19.45 22.64 -22.35
CA VAL A 443 18.11 23.13 -22.00
C VAL A 443 18.31 24.32 -21.08
N VAL A 444 17.89 25.51 -21.50
CA VAL A 444 18.09 26.75 -20.74
C VAL A 444 16.96 26.90 -19.74
N THR A 445 17.24 26.72 -18.45
CA THR A 445 16.22 26.70 -17.39
C THR A 445 16.00 28.08 -16.76
N ASP A 446 16.99 28.97 -16.82
CA ASP A 446 16.90 30.32 -16.27
C ASP A 446 18.02 31.24 -16.77
N LEU A 447 17.97 32.50 -16.35
CA LEU A 447 19.07 33.46 -16.45
C LEU A 447 19.43 34.01 -15.07
N GLY A 448 20.69 34.35 -14.88
CA GLY A 448 21.17 35.03 -13.69
C GLY A 448 22.32 35.98 -13.98
N PHE A 449 22.65 36.80 -12.99
CA PHE A 449 23.78 37.72 -13.03
C PHE A 449 24.52 37.65 -11.71
N ASP A 450 25.84 37.46 -11.75
CA ASP A 450 26.71 37.49 -10.58
C ASP A 450 27.97 38.32 -10.84
N LYS A 451 28.98 38.20 -9.96
CA LYS A 451 30.23 38.94 -10.05
C LYS A 451 31.04 38.65 -11.33
N TYR A 452 30.81 37.53 -11.99
CA TYR A 452 31.45 37.14 -13.25
C TYR A 452 30.64 37.55 -14.50
N GLY A 453 29.42 38.07 -14.29
CA GLY A 453 28.57 38.64 -15.34
C GLY A 453 27.27 37.88 -15.53
N LEU A 454 26.70 38.01 -16.73
CA LEU A 454 25.46 37.32 -17.13
C LEU A 454 25.75 35.84 -17.39
N PHE A 455 24.86 34.97 -16.91
CA PHE A 455 24.91 33.53 -17.20
C PHE A 455 23.54 32.95 -17.50
N LEU A 456 23.54 31.89 -18.31
CA LEU A 456 22.41 31.00 -18.52
C LEU A 456 22.51 29.85 -17.54
N MET A 457 21.43 29.60 -16.80
CA MET A 457 21.26 28.35 -16.07
C MET A 457 20.77 27.30 -17.06
N THR A 458 21.35 26.10 -16.96
CA THR A 458 21.06 25.01 -17.89
C THR A 458 20.94 23.69 -17.13
N THR A 459 20.24 22.73 -17.72
CA THR A 459 20.48 21.32 -17.36
C THR A 459 21.94 20.97 -17.67
N PRO A 460 22.55 20.00 -16.97
CA PRO A 460 23.93 19.58 -17.25
C PRO A 460 24.18 19.39 -18.75
N VAL A 461 25.18 20.12 -19.28
CA VAL A 461 25.53 20.05 -20.70
C VAL A 461 26.36 18.81 -21.00
N GLU A 462 25.89 17.98 -21.93
CA GLU A 462 26.61 16.79 -22.40
C GLU A 462 27.63 17.21 -23.47
N LEU A 463 28.91 17.18 -23.12
CA LEU A 463 30.02 17.48 -24.05
C LEU A 463 30.69 16.18 -24.50
N SER A 464 31.20 16.17 -25.74
CA SER A 464 31.96 15.03 -26.27
C SER A 464 33.24 14.81 -25.48
N LEU A 465 33.40 13.62 -24.91
CA LEU A 465 34.63 13.18 -24.21
C LEU A 465 35.57 12.36 -25.10
N ASP A 466 35.17 12.08 -26.35
CA ASP A 466 35.96 11.32 -27.31
C ASP A 466 37.35 11.95 -27.56
N THR A 467 38.39 11.15 -27.39
CA THR A 467 39.80 11.56 -27.51
C THR A 467 40.39 11.33 -28.90
N ASP A 468 39.60 10.92 -29.89
CA ASP A 468 40.06 10.77 -31.28
C ASP A 468 40.76 12.06 -31.75
N GLU A 469 42.02 11.93 -32.18
CA GLU A 469 42.86 13.02 -32.66
C GLU A 469 42.28 13.69 -33.92
N ALA A 470 41.43 12.98 -34.67
CA ALA A 470 40.73 13.52 -35.83
C ALA A 470 39.57 14.48 -35.45
N LEU A 471 39.10 14.46 -34.20
CA LEU A 471 38.04 15.33 -33.73
C LEU A 471 38.57 16.69 -33.26
N PRO A 472 38.10 17.81 -33.83
CA PRO A 472 38.63 19.12 -33.50
C PRO A 472 38.23 19.56 -32.08
N GLY A 473 39.06 20.39 -31.44
CA GLY A 473 38.81 20.93 -30.09
C GLY A 473 39.14 19.97 -28.95
N VAL A 474 39.07 20.48 -27.71
CA VAL A 474 39.45 19.73 -26.50
C VAL A 474 38.29 18.85 -26.01
N PRO A 475 38.49 17.56 -25.72
CA PRO A 475 37.46 16.70 -25.15
C PRO A 475 36.90 17.26 -23.84
N GLY A 476 35.56 17.31 -23.73
CA GLY A 476 34.87 17.77 -22.53
C GLY A 476 34.95 19.26 -22.24
N LEU A 477 35.43 20.08 -23.19
CA LEU A 477 35.63 21.51 -23.00
C LEU A 477 35.24 22.31 -24.25
N ILE A 478 34.52 23.42 -24.03
CA ILE A 478 34.28 24.45 -25.04
C ILE A 478 34.97 25.74 -24.58
N ASP A 479 35.78 26.32 -25.46
CA ASP A 479 36.52 27.55 -25.19
C ASP A 479 35.61 28.79 -25.08
N PRO A 480 36.09 29.87 -24.43
CA PRO A 480 35.42 31.17 -24.47
C PRO A 480 35.28 31.72 -25.90
N GLY A 481 34.31 32.60 -26.12
CA GLY A 481 34.07 33.29 -27.39
C GLY A 481 33.21 32.49 -28.38
N VAL A 482 32.68 31.34 -27.97
CA VAL A 482 31.88 30.45 -28.81
C VAL A 482 30.43 30.90 -28.84
N ALA A 483 29.84 30.94 -30.03
CA ALA A 483 28.47 31.41 -30.23
C ALA A 483 27.42 30.48 -29.59
N ILE A 484 26.38 31.08 -29.03
CA ILE A 484 25.18 30.37 -28.62
C ILE A 484 24.11 30.57 -29.69
N ARG A 485 23.58 29.47 -30.20
CA ARG A 485 22.60 29.46 -31.29
C ARG A 485 21.30 28.80 -30.85
N THR A 486 20.21 29.13 -31.54
CA THR A 486 18.88 28.55 -31.32
C THR A 486 18.40 27.74 -32.53
N GLN A 487 19.14 27.82 -33.64
CA GLN A 487 18.99 26.97 -34.80
C GLN A 487 19.93 25.77 -34.68
N PHE A 488 19.36 24.57 -34.84
CA PHE A 488 20.09 23.31 -34.77
C PHE A 488 20.31 22.75 -36.20
N PRO A 489 21.37 21.96 -36.42
CA PRO A 489 21.47 21.12 -37.61
C PRO A 489 20.38 20.05 -37.59
N THR A 490 19.93 19.63 -38.77
CA THR A 490 19.01 18.50 -38.90
C THR A 490 19.76 17.17 -38.82
N PHE A 491 19.09 16.15 -38.28
CA PHE A 491 19.59 14.78 -38.21
C PHE A 491 18.64 13.86 -38.98
N THR A 492 19.22 12.88 -39.68
CA THR A 492 18.48 11.84 -40.39
C THR A 492 17.83 10.86 -39.42
N THR A 493 16.81 10.13 -39.88
CA THR A 493 16.17 9.06 -39.09
C THR A 493 17.19 8.02 -38.63
N ALA A 494 18.17 7.67 -39.47
CA ALA A 494 19.22 6.71 -39.13
C ALA A 494 20.14 7.22 -38.02
N GLU A 495 20.51 8.51 -38.02
CA GLU A 495 21.29 9.12 -36.92
C GLU A 495 20.52 9.04 -35.60
N TRP A 496 19.23 9.43 -35.59
CA TRP A 496 18.39 9.32 -34.39
C TRP A 496 18.23 7.89 -33.87
N GLN A 497 18.14 6.91 -34.77
CA GLN A 497 18.05 5.50 -34.41
C GLN A 497 19.35 4.96 -33.81
N ARG A 498 20.50 5.36 -34.33
CA ARG A 498 21.82 4.96 -33.78
C ARG A 498 22.19 5.73 -32.52
N GLY A 499 21.71 6.98 -32.39
CA GLY A 499 22.19 7.92 -31.39
C GLY A 499 23.59 8.49 -31.68
N VAL A 500 24.08 8.32 -32.92
CA VAL A 500 25.40 8.79 -33.38
C VAL A 500 25.22 9.60 -34.65
N ALA A 501 25.85 10.77 -34.70
CA ALA A 501 25.80 11.66 -35.86
C ALA A 501 26.78 11.18 -36.95
N ILE A 502 26.43 11.40 -38.22
CA ILE A 502 27.32 11.09 -39.36
C ILE A 502 28.61 11.92 -39.26
N ILE A 503 28.49 13.16 -38.79
CA ILE A 503 29.63 14.01 -38.44
C ILE A 503 29.91 13.79 -36.96
N ALA A 504 30.96 13.02 -36.66
CA ALA A 504 31.28 12.56 -35.31
C ALA A 504 31.37 13.69 -34.27
N SER A 505 31.84 14.88 -34.65
CA SER A 505 31.90 16.03 -33.72
C SER A 505 30.53 16.50 -33.22
N ARG A 506 29.43 16.14 -33.91
CA ARG A 506 28.04 16.47 -33.55
C ARG A 506 27.36 15.38 -32.72
N THR A 507 28.03 14.29 -32.38
CA THR A 507 27.40 13.18 -31.64
C THR A 507 26.90 13.64 -30.27
N ALA A 508 27.67 14.42 -29.52
CA ALA A 508 27.25 14.95 -28.22
C ALA A 508 26.00 15.84 -28.31
N LEU A 509 25.85 16.62 -29.39
CA LEU A 509 24.64 17.39 -29.68
C LEU A 509 23.42 16.48 -29.79
N LEU A 510 23.52 15.37 -30.54
CA LEU A 510 22.44 14.40 -30.70
C LEU A 510 22.14 13.65 -29.39
N THR A 511 23.18 13.23 -28.66
CA THR A 511 23.06 12.62 -27.32
C THR A 511 22.27 13.52 -26.37
N GLY A 512 22.59 14.81 -26.31
CA GLY A 512 21.87 15.78 -25.47
C GLY A 512 20.40 15.93 -25.85
N LEU A 513 20.07 15.87 -27.14
CA LEU A 513 18.68 15.91 -27.62
C LEU A 513 17.91 14.62 -27.26
N ILE A 514 18.54 13.44 -27.40
CA ILE A 514 17.96 12.15 -27.00
C ILE A 514 17.73 12.10 -25.50
N ALA A 515 18.70 12.57 -24.71
CA ALA A 515 18.57 12.67 -23.26
C ALA A 515 17.40 13.58 -22.87
N HIS A 516 17.25 14.74 -23.53
CA HIS A 516 16.12 15.62 -23.28
C HIS A 516 14.77 14.97 -23.64
N ALA A 517 14.69 14.31 -24.79
CA ALA A 517 13.49 13.60 -25.23
C ALA A 517 13.08 12.49 -24.24
N SER A 518 14.03 11.65 -23.79
CA SER A 518 13.75 10.57 -22.84
C SER A 518 13.38 11.08 -21.44
N ARG A 519 13.92 12.23 -21.01
CA ARG A 519 13.47 12.93 -19.79
C ARG A 519 12.01 13.40 -19.94
N LEU A 520 11.63 13.99 -21.08
CA LEU A 520 10.24 14.37 -21.32
C LEU A 520 9.32 13.14 -21.31
N GLU A 521 9.72 12.03 -21.90
CA GLU A 521 8.95 10.77 -21.85
C GLU A 521 8.83 10.22 -20.42
N LEU A 522 9.88 10.28 -19.60
CA LEU A 522 9.85 9.87 -18.19
C LEU A 522 8.80 10.66 -17.39
N LEU A 523 8.73 11.98 -17.60
CA LEU A 523 7.79 12.84 -16.88
C LEU A 523 6.38 12.76 -17.44
N LEU A 524 6.24 12.94 -18.75
CA LEU A 524 4.95 13.14 -19.42
C LEU A 524 4.34 11.84 -19.95
N GLY A 525 5.13 10.78 -20.09
CA GLY A 525 4.74 9.53 -20.72
C GLY A 525 4.92 9.54 -22.24
N ALA A 526 4.90 8.36 -22.84
CA ALA A 526 4.95 8.18 -24.29
C ALA A 526 3.55 8.43 -24.92
N GLY A 527 3.09 9.68 -24.92
CA GLY A 527 1.82 10.12 -25.52
C GLY A 527 1.02 11.12 -24.67
N ALA A 528 0.02 11.78 -25.27
CA ALA A 528 -0.90 12.65 -24.52
C ALA A 528 -1.85 11.80 -23.69
N ALA A 529 -1.85 11.99 -22.36
CA ALA A 529 -2.80 11.33 -21.47
C ALA A 529 -3.13 12.22 -20.27
N GLY A 530 -4.43 12.43 -20.04
CA GLY A 530 -4.94 13.21 -18.91
C GLY A 530 -4.58 14.69 -18.99
N ASP A 531 -3.79 15.15 -18.03
CA ASP A 531 -3.38 16.54 -17.79
C ASP A 531 -1.94 16.82 -18.26
N ARG A 532 -1.44 16.08 -19.25
CA ARG A 532 -0.04 16.14 -19.71
C ARG A 532 0.05 16.44 -21.20
N PRO A 533 0.94 17.34 -21.63
CA PRO A 533 1.19 17.54 -23.04
C PRO A 533 1.90 16.33 -23.66
N ALA A 534 1.71 16.13 -24.96
CA ALA A 534 2.45 15.14 -25.74
C ALA A 534 3.73 15.76 -26.28
N ALA A 535 4.88 15.18 -25.91
CA ALA A 535 6.12 15.41 -26.65
C ALA A 535 6.11 14.62 -27.96
N ARG A 536 6.68 15.18 -29.03
CA ARG A 536 6.89 14.43 -30.27
C ARG A 536 7.87 13.27 -30.02
N PRO A 537 7.54 12.04 -30.47
CA PRO A 537 8.47 10.93 -30.38
C PRO A 537 9.66 11.17 -31.33
N VAL A 538 10.86 10.95 -30.82
CA VAL A 538 12.08 10.87 -31.65
C VAL A 538 12.22 9.47 -32.25
N PRO A 539 12.79 9.31 -33.46
CA PRO A 539 12.98 7.98 -34.05
C PRO A 539 13.77 7.03 -33.12
N ARG A 540 13.31 5.78 -32.98
CA ARG A 540 13.86 4.77 -32.06
C ARG A 540 14.51 3.60 -32.82
N PRO A 541 15.52 2.92 -32.24
CA PRO A 541 16.22 1.81 -32.91
C PRO A 541 15.28 0.65 -33.28
N TYR A 542 14.31 0.33 -32.42
CA TYR A 542 13.35 -0.76 -32.64
C TYR A 542 11.91 -0.23 -32.51
N PRO A 543 11.36 0.40 -33.56
CA PRO A 543 10.00 0.95 -33.50
C PRO A 543 8.98 -0.16 -33.26
N GLY A 544 8.09 0.03 -32.27
CA GLY A 544 7.07 -0.95 -31.89
C GLY A 544 7.50 -1.98 -30.84
N VAL A 545 8.80 -2.12 -30.56
CA VAL A 545 9.30 -2.95 -29.45
C VAL A 545 9.56 -2.05 -28.25
N THR A 546 8.93 -2.37 -27.12
CA THR A 546 8.97 -1.52 -25.92
C THR A 546 9.63 -2.19 -24.72
N HIS A 547 9.91 -3.48 -24.76
CA HIS A 547 10.55 -4.20 -23.68
C HIS A 547 11.45 -5.33 -24.19
N TRP A 548 12.50 -5.61 -23.42
CA TRP A 548 13.48 -6.67 -23.66
C TRP A 548 13.72 -7.42 -22.35
N ALA A 549 13.76 -8.75 -22.41
CA ALA A 549 14.12 -9.56 -21.25
C ALA A 549 15.62 -9.41 -20.95
N LEU A 550 15.94 -9.24 -19.67
CA LEU A 550 17.31 -9.24 -19.17
C LEU A 550 17.67 -10.63 -18.65
N GLU A 551 18.94 -10.99 -18.80
CA GLU A 551 19.47 -12.22 -18.22
C GLU A 551 20.02 -11.96 -16.81
N GLY A 552 19.62 -12.83 -15.88
CA GLY A 552 20.16 -12.85 -14.52
C GLY A 552 19.61 -11.74 -13.63
N PRO A 553 20.08 -11.72 -12.36
CA PRO A 553 19.68 -10.68 -11.43
C PRO A 553 20.33 -9.35 -11.77
N VAL A 554 19.66 -8.25 -11.38
CA VAL A 554 20.14 -6.87 -11.57
C VAL A 554 20.28 -6.20 -10.21
N ALA A 555 21.53 -6.04 -9.77
CA ALA A 555 21.86 -5.31 -8.56
C ALA A 555 21.70 -3.78 -8.75
N PRO A 556 21.39 -3.01 -7.69
CA PRO A 556 21.28 -1.55 -7.76
C PRO A 556 22.54 -0.85 -8.30
N GLU A 557 23.73 -1.40 -8.00
CA GLU A 557 25.04 -0.90 -8.43
C GLU A 557 25.50 -1.44 -9.79
N ALA A 558 24.65 -2.17 -10.52
CA ALA A 558 25.04 -2.74 -11.81
C ALA A 558 25.44 -1.63 -12.80
N ALA A 559 26.63 -1.79 -13.38
CA ALA A 559 27.14 -0.90 -14.43
C ALA A 559 26.80 -1.43 -15.84
N ARG A 560 26.37 -2.69 -15.93
CA ARG A 560 26.05 -3.38 -17.19
C ARG A 560 24.79 -4.22 -17.04
N LEU A 561 24.00 -4.30 -18.10
CA LEU A 561 22.86 -5.23 -18.21
C LEU A 561 23.07 -6.12 -19.44
N PHE A 562 22.59 -7.35 -19.37
CA PHE A 562 22.71 -8.34 -20.44
C PHE A 562 21.32 -8.70 -20.94
N LEU A 563 21.11 -8.63 -22.26
CA LEU A 563 19.84 -9.11 -22.82
C LEU A 563 19.83 -10.63 -22.86
N ALA A 564 18.68 -11.24 -22.53
CA ALA A 564 18.47 -12.68 -22.65
C ALA A 564 18.57 -13.17 -24.11
N ALA A 565 18.32 -12.29 -25.09
CA ALA A 565 18.52 -12.58 -26.50
C ALA A 565 18.95 -11.32 -27.26
N VAL A 566 19.88 -11.48 -28.20
CA VAL A 566 20.24 -10.43 -29.15
C VAL A 566 19.04 -10.17 -30.08
N PRO A 567 18.52 -8.93 -30.15
CA PRO A 567 17.44 -8.60 -31.06
C PRO A 567 17.78 -8.90 -32.52
N SER A 568 16.77 -9.24 -33.30
CA SER A 568 16.88 -9.30 -34.77
C SER A 568 17.24 -7.93 -35.36
N ALA A 569 17.57 -7.88 -36.65
CA ALA A 569 17.91 -6.63 -37.33
C ALA A 569 16.86 -5.52 -37.11
N SER A 570 17.34 -4.28 -36.95
CA SER A 570 16.50 -3.10 -36.76
C SER A 570 15.67 -2.80 -38.01
N ALA A 571 14.50 -2.19 -37.81
CA ALA A 571 13.67 -1.64 -38.89
C ALA A 571 14.27 -0.36 -39.52
N SER A 572 15.53 0.00 -39.22
CA SER A 572 16.28 1.12 -39.82
C SER A 572 16.45 1.02 -41.34
N GLY A 573 16.09 -0.12 -41.95
CA GLY A 573 16.20 -0.35 -43.39
C GLY A 573 17.62 -0.69 -43.86
N THR A 574 18.62 -0.67 -42.97
CA THR A 574 20.02 -1.01 -43.28
C THR A 574 20.38 -2.48 -43.06
N GLY A 575 19.49 -3.26 -42.43
CA GLY A 575 19.77 -4.66 -42.04
C GLY A 575 20.72 -4.80 -40.85
N GLU A 576 21.13 -3.69 -40.25
CA GLU A 576 22.05 -3.59 -39.12
C GLU A 576 21.34 -3.96 -37.79
N ARG A 577 22.04 -4.66 -36.89
CA ARG A 577 21.59 -4.86 -35.51
C ARG A 577 22.03 -3.66 -34.68
N LEU A 578 21.09 -2.83 -34.26
CA LEU A 578 21.37 -1.64 -33.46
C LEU A 578 21.36 -1.98 -31.96
N GLY A 579 22.03 -1.17 -31.15
CA GLY A 579 21.87 -1.23 -29.70
C GLY A 579 20.42 -1.04 -29.29
N VAL A 580 19.96 -1.76 -28.26
CA VAL A 580 18.62 -1.54 -27.69
C VAL A 580 18.52 -0.24 -26.91
N GLY A 581 19.59 0.50 -26.67
CA GLY A 581 19.62 1.81 -26.01
C GLY A 581 20.50 2.76 -26.81
N ARG A 582 20.26 4.06 -26.67
CA ARG A 582 21.12 5.10 -27.27
C ARG A 582 21.87 5.85 -26.17
N PRO A 583 23.07 6.40 -26.45
CA PRO A 583 23.77 7.21 -25.47
C PRO A 583 22.90 8.35 -24.91
N GLY A 584 22.87 8.48 -23.59
CA GLY A 584 22.08 9.47 -22.84
C GLY A 584 20.58 9.16 -22.75
N GLU A 585 20.09 8.09 -23.35
CA GLU A 585 18.69 7.69 -23.28
C GLU A 585 18.35 7.14 -21.89
N LEU A 586 17.23 7.59 -21.31
CA LEU A 586 16.63 6.94 -20.15
C LEU A 586 15.79 5.74 -20.58
N MET A 587 15.89 4.64 -19.85
CA MET A 587 15.07 3.44 -19.98
C MET A 587 14.57 2.97 -18.61
N LEU A 588 13.53 2.15 -18.57
CA LEU A 588 12.99 1.59 -17.34
C LEU A 588 13.55 0.19 -17.10
N VAL A 589 13.89 -0.13 -15.85
CA VAL A 589 14.22 -1.50 -15.44
C VAL A 589 13.11 -1.98 -14.50
N ARG A 590 12.46 -3.09 -14.84
CA ARG A 590 11.35 -3.66 -14.06
C ARG A 590 11.62 -5.13 -13.77
N GLY A 591 11.39 -5.57 -12.54
CA GLY A 591 11.53 -6.97 -12.12
C GLY A 591 11.03 -7.19 -10.70
N ARG A 592 11.19 -8.41 -10.20
CA ARG A 592 10.83 -8.78 -8.82
C ARG A 592 12.06 -8.90 -7.93
N ASP A 593 11.96 -8.46 -6.69
CA ASP A 593 13.00 -8.68 -5.68
C ASP A 593 12.86 -10.04 -4.98
N ALA A 594 13.72 -10.30 -3.99
CA ALA A 594 13.72 -11.54 -3.21
C ALA A 594 12.45 -11.74 -2.36
N GLU A 595 11.74 -10.66 -2.02
CA GLU A 595 10.48 -10.69 -1.27
C GLU A 595 9.26 -10.88 -2.20
N GLY A 596 9.48 -10.88 -3.52
CA GLY A 596 8.44 -11.03 -4.52
C GLY A 596 7.69 -9.73 -4.85
N LEU A 597 8.17 -8.58 -4.37
CA LEU A 597 7.65 -7.26 -4.74
C LEU A 597 8.14 -6.89 -6.14
N THR A 598 7.25 -6.32 -6.95
CA THR A 598 7.60 -5.89 -8.30
C THR A 598 7.99 -4.42 -8.30
N TRP A 599 9.23 -4.13 -8.69
CA TRP A 599 9.81 -2.79 -8.74
C TRP A 599 10.01 -2.29 -10.16
N GLN A 600 9.99 -0.97 -10.31
CA GLN A 600 10.37 -0.26 -11.52
C GLN A 600 11.29 0.90 -11.18
N GLY A 601 12.50 0.86 -11.74
CA GLY A 601 13.53 1.89 -11.66
C GLY A 601 13.85 2.50 -13.02
N VAL A 602 14.90 3.33 -13.03
CA VAL A 602 15.36 4.05 -14.23
C VAL A 602 16.84 3.77 -14.46
N ALA A 603 17.20 3.49 -15.70
CA ALA A 603 18.57 3.33 -16.17
C ALA A 603 18.90 4.44 -17.18
N GLU A 604 20.04 5.11 -17.01
CA GLU A 604 20.60 6.02 -18.02
C GLU A 604 21.64 5.26 -18.83
N ILE A 605 21.39 5.12 -20.13
CA ILE A 605 22.25 4.35 -21.03
C ILE A 605 23.49 5.17 -21.39
N ASP A 606 24.66 4.57 -21.25
CA ASP A 606 25.89 5.14 -21.78
C ASP A 606 26.08 4.75 -23.25
N HIS A 607 26.09 3.45 -23.54
CA HIS A 607 26.14 2.88 -24.88
C HIS A 607 25.70 1.41 -24.84
N CYS A 608 25.56 0.79 -26.01
CA CYS A 608 25.18 -0.62 -26.16
C CYS A 608 26.07 -1.27 -27.20
N GLU A 609 26.56 -2.47 -26.90
CA GLU A 609 27.44 -3.23 -27.80
C GLU A 609 27.00 -4.68 -27.92
N ILE A 610 27.38 -5.31 -29.03
CA ILE A 610 27.26 -6.75 -29.23
C ILE A 610 28.67 -7.33 -29.13
N LEU A 611 28.88 -8.15 -28.11
CA LEU A 611 30.17 -8.74 -27.79
C LEU A 611 30.08 -10.27 -27.86
N SER A 612 31.23 -10.94 -27.96
CA SER A 612 31.30 -12.36 -27.60
C SER A 612 31.20 -12.53 -26.08
N GLY A 613 30.72 -13.68 -25.60
CA GLY A 613 30.69 -13.98 -24.18
C GLY A 613 32.07 -13.91 -23.52
N GLU A 614 33.13 -14.26 -24.24
CA GLU A 614 34.53 -14.11 -23.78
C GLU A 614 34.90 -12.64 -23.54
N ALA A 615 34.60 -11.75 -24.49
CA ALA A 615 34.87 -10.32 -24.35
C ALA A 615 34.04 -9.70 -23.21
N ALA A 616 32.77 -10.10 -23.06
CA ALA A 616 31.92 -9.65 -21.97
C ALA A 616 32.46 -10.05 -20.59
N LYS A 617 33.08 -11.24 -20.46
CA LYS A 617 33.76 -11.72 -19.25
C LYS A 617 35.03 -10.94 -18.94
N ALA A 618 35.84 -10.62 -19.94
CA ALA A 618 37.04 -9.80 -19.75
C ALA A 618 36.69 -8.41 -19.15
N ASP A 619 35.60 -7.80 -19.61
CA ASP A 619 35.10 -6.51 -19.09
C ASP A 619 34.52 -6.58 -17.66
N ALA A 620 34.27 -7.78 -17.13
CA ALA A 620 33.75 -7.95 -15.76
C ALA A 620 34.74 -7.48 -14.69
N GLU A 621 36.03 -7.66 -14.94
CA GLU A 621 37.10 -7.23 -14.03
C GLU A 621 37.18 -5.70 -13.91
N LEU A 622 36.74 -4.97 -14.95
CA LEU A 622 36.77 -3.50 -15.00
C LEU A 622 35.52 -2.85 -14.39
N THR A 623 34.37 -3.51 -14.56
CA THR A 623 33.07 -2.93 -14.20
C THR A 623 32.49 -3.46 -12.90
N GLY A 624 33.04 -4.55 -12.35
CA GLY A 624 32.56 -5.19 -11.11
C GLY A 624 31.18 -5.86 -11.23
N THR A 625 30.53 -5.80 -12.40
CA THR A 625 29.24 -6.44 -12.65
C THR A 625 29.46 -7.86 -13.16
N ALA A 626 28.94 -8.86 -12.43
CA ALA A 626 29.07 -10.27 -12.79
C ALA A 626 28.37 -10.57 -14.13
N VAL A 627 28.99 -11.44 -14.93
CA VAL A 627 28.43 -11.88 -16.21
C VAL A 627 27.52 -13.09 -15.97
N PRO A 628 26.28 -13.10 -16.49
CA PRO A 628 25.37 -14.22 -16.31
C PRO A 628 25.89 -15.52 -16.92
N PRO A 629 25.46 -16.70 -16.41
CA PRO A 629 25.89 -18.00 -16.92
C PRO A 629 25.57 -18.25 -18.40
N CYS A 630 24.58 -17.57 -18.97
CA CYS A 630 24.19 -17.73 -20.38
C CYS A 630 25.23 -17.21 -21.38
N CYS A 631 26.22 -16.42 -20.92
CA CYS A 631 27.24 -15.83 -21.77
C CYS A 631 28.37 -16.84 -22.03
N GLU A 632 28.07 -17.91 -22.77
CA GLU A 632 29.08 -18.84 -23.25
C GLU A 632 30.11 -18.10 -24.12
N ASP A 633 31.38 -18.53 -24.12
CA ASP A 633 32.49 -17.75 -24.69
C ASP A 633 32.27 -17.35 -26.16
N GLN A 634 31.59 -18.19 -26.93
CA GLN A 634 31.30 -17.99 -28.36
C GLN A 634 29.91 -17.40 -28.65
N ALA A 635 29.05 -17.21 -27.64
CA ALA A 635 27.72 -16.66 -27.83
C ALA A 635 27.82 -15.15 -28.10
N GLU A 636 27.02 -14.64 -29.05
CA GLU A 636 26.80 -13.21 -29.18
C GLU A 636 25.88 -12.73 -28.06
N VAL A 637 26.32 -11.72 -27.33
CA VAL A 637 25.58 -11.14 -26.21
C VAL A 637 25.46 -9.65 -26.41
N MET A 638 24.27 -9.10 -26.21
CA MET A 638 24.08 -7.65 -26.19
C MET A 638 24.26 -7.13 -24.77
N VAL A 639 25.27 -6.28 -24.60
CA VAL A 639 25.63 -5.66 -23.33
C VAL A 639 25.20 -4.19 -23.37
N VAL A 640 24.48 -3.77 -22.34
CA VAL A 640 24.00 -2.40 -22.16
C VAL A 640 24.80 -1.76 -21.03
N TYR A 641 25.64 -0.79 -21.36
CA TYR A 641 26.46 -0.07 -20.38
C TYR A 641 25.67 1.12 -19.82
N LEU A 642 25.74 1.29 -18.50
CA LEU A 642 24.93 2.28 -17.78
C LEU A 642 25.80 3.42 -17.24
N ARG A 643 25.29 4.65 -17.36
CA ARG A 643 25.82 5.83 -16.64
C ARG A 643 25.31 5.90 -15.22
N ALA A 644 24.07 5.48 -15.03
CA ALA A 644 23.38 5.47 -13.75
C ALA A 644 22.27 4.42 -13.76
N LEU A 645 22.01 3.82 -12.60
CA LEU A 645 20.91 2.91 -12.35
C LEU A 645 20.27 3.28 -11.01
N GLU A 646 18.95 3.48 -11.02
CA GLU A 646 18.18 3.85 -9.84
C GLU A 646 17.22 2.71 -9.51
N LEU A 647 17.62 1.83 -8.59
CA LEU A 647 16.84 0.70 -8.10
C LEU A 647 16.83 0.67 -6.56
N PRO A 648 15.73 0.22 -5.93
CA PRO A 648 15.65 0.14 -4.47
C PRO A 648 16.29 -1.11 -3.89
N ALA A 649 16.30 -2.21 -4.65
CA ALA A 649 16.77 -3.53 -4.27
C ALA A 649 17.21 -4.31 -5.52
N GLU A 650 17.93 -5.40 -5.32
CA GLU A 650 18.29 -6.34 -6.39
C GLU A 650 17.03 -6.99 -6.96
N LEU A 651 16.93 -7.02 -8.29
CA LEU A 651 15.85 -7.69 -9.01
C LEU A 651 16.32 -9.07 -9.41
N VAL A 652 15.66 -10.12 -8.93
CA VAL A 652 16.07 -11.52 -9.10
C VAL A 652 15.21 -12.32 -10.08
N ALA A 653 14.03 -11.81 -10.46
CA ALA A 653 13.12 -12.51 -11.37
C ALA A 653 12.36 -11.58 -12.33
N ASP A 654 12.02 -12.11 -13.51
CA ASP A 654 11.26 -11.45 -14.59
C ASP A 654 11.79 -10.05 -14.96
N VAL A 655 13.11 -9.90 -14.96
CA VAL A 655 13.74 -8.59 -15.15
C VAL A 655 13.67 -8.20 -16.63
N THR A 656 13.18 -6.99 -16.88
CA THR A 656 12.98 -6.42 -18.21
C THR A 656 13.51 -5.00 -18.29
N LEU A 657 14.15 -4.68 -19.41
CA LEU A 657 14.50 -3.32 -19.81
C LEU A 657 13.38 -2.79 -20.72
N ARG A 658 12.90 -1.56 -20.51
CA ARG A 658 11.68 -1.06 -21.14
C ARG A 658 11.75 0.41 -21.57
N ARG A 659 10.84 0.79 -22.48
CA ARG A 659 10.63 2.15 -23.03
C ARG A 659 9.16 2.58 -23.00
N ASP A 660 8.30 1.85 -22.30
CA ASP A 660 6.89 2.15 -22.14
C ASP A 660 6.65 3.10 -20.95
N PHE A 661 7.24 4.29 -21.01
CA PHE A 661 7.03 5.32 -20.00
C PHE A 661 5.55 5.70 -19.93
N LEU A 662 4.94 5.42 -18.77
CA LEU A 662 3.57 5.83 -18.50
C LEU A 662 3.48 7.27 -18.03
N GLY A 663 4.60 7.87 -17.59
CA GLY A 663 4.69 9.19 -17.00
C GLY A 663 3.94 9.33 -15.68
N PHE A 664 3.85 10.57 -15.19
CA PHE A 664 3.18 10.92 -13.95
C PHE A 664 2.28 12.13 -14.16
N GLY A 665 1.04 12.04 -13.67
CA GLY A 665 0.10 13.15 -13.61
C GLY A 665 0.67 14.31 -12.79
N THR A 666 0.21 15.52 -13.09
CA THR A 666 0.77 16.74 -12.49
C THR A 666 0.61 16.74 -10.97
N ARG A 667 -0.49 16.18 -10.45
CA ARG A 667 -0.74 16.12 -8.99
C ARG A 667 0.26 15.21 -8.28
N THR A 668 0.60 14.06 -8.87
CA THR A 668 1.66 13.17 -8.37
C THR A 668 3.03 13.85 -8.41
N LEU A 669 3.38 14.52 -9.51
CA LEU A 669 4.65 15.27 -9.60
C LEU A 669 4.74 16.43 -8.58
N LEU A 670 3.63 17.08 -8.26
CA LEU A 670 3.63 18.18 -7.29
C LEU A 670 3.62 17.72 -5.83
N SER A 671 2.92 16.62 -5.53
CA SER A 671 2.93 16.05 -4.17
C SER A 671 4.24 15.34 -3.86
N GLY A 672 4.90 14.78 -4.88
CA GLY A 672 6.11 13.98 -4.73
C GLY A 672 5.85 12.53 -4.33
N THR A 673 4.58 12.12 -4.32
CA THR A 673 4.12 10.76 -3.96
C THR A 673 3.09 10.31 -4.99
N ILE A 674 3.05 9.01 -5.32
CA ILE A 674 2.04 8.45 -6.23
C ILE A 674 0.66 8.56 -5.57
N LEU A 675 -0.15 9.48 -6.07
CA LEU A 675 -1.48 9.72 -5.51
C LEU A 675 -2.48 8.64 -5.94
N PRO A 676 -3.52 8.37 -5.14
CA PRO A 676 -4.58 7.46 -5.53
C PRO A 676 -5.29 7.92 -6.81
N ALA A 677 -5.78 6.98 -7.62
CA ALA A 677 -6.43 7.29 -8.91
C ALA A 677 -7.67 8.21 -8.78
N THR A 678 -8.31 8.26 -7.62
CA THR A 678 -9.42 9.20 -7.33
C THR A 678 -8.94 10.65 -7.24
N LEU A 679 -7.69 10.88 -6.82
CA LEU A 679 -7.04 12.18 -6.83
C LEU A 679 -6.23 12.41 -8.10
N ASP A 680 -5.63 11.39 -8.71
CA ASP A 680 -4.81 11.57 -9.90
C ASP A 680 -4.96 10.40 -10.87
N GLY A 681 -6.08 10.39 -11.60
CA GLY A 681 -6.35 9.38 -12.63
C GLY A 681 -5.40 9.45 -13.84
N ALA A 682 -4.58 10.49 -13.96
CA ALA A 682 -3.58 10.59 -15.01
C ALA A 682 -2.32 9.75 -14.69
N THR A 683 -2.03 9.51 -13.42
CA THR A 683 -0.94 8.62 -12.99
C THR A 683 -1.42 7.17 -13.03
N THR A 684 -0.94 6.41 -14.01
CA THR A 684 -1.27 4.99 -14.15
C THR A 684 -0.27 4.13 -13.36
N VAL A 685 -0.75 3.26 -12.48
CA VAL A 685 0.07 2.23 -11.83
C VAL A 685 -0.17 0.90 -12.56
N PRO A 686 0.83 0.35 -13.26
CA PRO A 686 0.65 -0.91 -13.96
C PRO A 686 0.59 -2.08 -12.97
N THR A 687 -0.17 -3.10 -13.35
CA THR A 687 -0.21 -4.40 -12.66
C THR A 687 0.51 -5.45 -13.50
N VAL A 688 1.19 -6.38 -12.83
CA VAL A 688 1.74 -7.59 -13.44
C VAL A 688 1.03 -8.81 -12.86
N THR A 689 0.85 -9.87 -13.66
CA THR A 689 0.29 -11.13 -13.16
C THR A 689 1.44 -12.03 -12.72
N VAL A 690 1.44 -12.41 -11.45
CA VAL A 690 2.42 -13.30 -10.82
C VAL A 690 1.65 -14.44 -10.18
N ASP A 691 1.93 -15.68 -10.60
CA ASP A 691 1.26 -16.89 -10.08
C ASP A 691 -0.28 -16.85 -10.14
N GLY A 692 -0.83 -16.14 -11.14
CA GLY A 692 -2.28 -15.95 -11.32
C GLY A 692 -2.87 -14.76 -10.56
N GLU A 693 -2.09 -14.07 -9.73
CA GLU A 693 -2.52 -12.88 -8.98
C GLU A 693 -2.01 -11.59 -9.62
N ALA A 694 -2.84 -10.54 -9.63
CA ALA A 694 -2.42 -9.23 -10.10
C ALA A 694 -1.68 -8.48 -8.97
N ARG A 695 -0.41 -8.16 -9.20
CA ARG A 695 0.44 -7.37 -8.28
C ARG A 695 0.74 -5.99 -8.86
N LEU A 696 0.75 -4.96 -8.02
CA LEU A 696 1.10 -3.61 -8.44
C LEU A 696 2.60 -3.46 -8.65
N VAL A 697 3.00 -2.74 -9.70
CA VAL A 697 4.41 -2.36 -9.93
C VAL A 697 4.74 -1.11 -9.12
N LEU A 698 5.73 -1.19 -8.23
CA LEU A 698 6.24 -0.09 -7.42
C LEU A 698 7.07 0.86 -8.29
N ARG A 699 6.64 2.12 -8.41
CA ARG A 699 7.23 3.13 -9.32
C ARG A 699 7.90 4.28 -8.56
N ASP A 700 8.17 4.10 -7.27
CA ASP A 700 8.66 5.18 -6.39
C ASP A 700 10.04 5.69 -6.84
N ARG A 701 10.95 4.80 -7.25
CA ARG A 701 12.27 5.19 -7.82
C ARG A 701 12.17 5.89 -9.17
N GLU A 702 11.21 5.49 -9.99
CA GLU A 702 10.89 6.20 -11.24
C GLU A 702 10.37 7.61 -10.95
N LEU A 703 9.49 7.76 -9.95
CA LEU A 703 8.96 9.06 -9.54
C LEU A 703 10.07 9.95 -8.97
N GLU A 704 10.92 9.45 -8.08
CA GLU A 704 12.07 10.19 -7.54
C GLU A 704 12.98 10.72 -8.65
N THR A 705 13.26 9.89 -9.66
CA THR A 705 14.07 10.29 -10.82
C THR A 705 13.35 11.35 -11.66
N ALA A 706 12.05 11.19 -11.89
CA ALA A 706 11.22 12.18 -12.59
C ALA A 706 11.20 13.52 -11.85
N LEU A 707 11.04 13.50 -10.52
CA LEU A 707 11.05 14.68 -9.66
C LEU A 707 12.38 15.41 -9.72
N ARG A 708 13.52 14.70 -9.69
CA ARG A 708 14.85 15.31 -9.83
C ARG A 708 14.94 16.15 -11.11
N TRP A 709 14.48 15.61 -12.24
CA TRP A 709 14.47 16.33 -13.51
C TRP A 709 13.46 17.48 -13.53
N PHE A 710 12.26 17.28 -12.97
CA PHE A 710 11.28 18.35 -12.82
C PHE A 710 11.85 19.53 -12.02
N GLU A 711 12.53 19.24 -10.92
CA GLU A 711 13.15 20.23 -10.05
C GLU A 711 14.29 20.96 -10.75
N ASP A 712 15.17 20.24 -11.43
CA ASP A 712 16.25 20.84 -12.21
C ASP A 712 15.71 21.77 -13.32
N TRP A 713 14.58 21.43 -13.94
CA TRP A 713 13.89 22.26 -14.93
C TRP A 713 13.21 23.50 -14.33
N LEU A 714 12.69 23.40 -13.10
CA LEU A 714 12.22 24.59 -12.40
C LEU A 714 13.39 25.50 -11.98
N GLY A 715 14.63 25.01 -12.04
CA GLY A 715 15.85 25.67 -11.56
C GLY A 715 16.08 25.47 -10.06
N ARG A 716 17.23 25.91 -9.54
CA ARG A 716 17.49 25.98 -8.09
C ARG A 716 17.29 27.41 -7.57
N ASP A 717 16.87 27.58 -6.32
CA ASP A 717 16.87 28.90 -5.69
C ASP A 717 18.31 29.39 -5.51
N LEU A 718 18.66 30.44 -6.26
CA LEU A 718 19.96 31.11 -6.20
C LEU A 718 20.22 31.79 -4.83
N GLY A 719 19.29 31.68 -3.88
CA GLY A 719 19.36 32.25 -2.52
C GLY A 719 19.56 31.24 -1.39
N SER A 720 19.54 29.93 -1.67
CA SER A 720 19.88 28.89 -0.68
C SER A 720 21.21 28.24 -1.09
N ALA A 721 22.32 28.87 -0.71
CA ALA A 721 23.57 28.14 -0.60
C ALA A 721 23.47 27.15 0.57
N PRO A 722 24.11 25.96 0.51
CA PRO A 722 24.32 25.15 1.69
C PRO A 722 25.10 25.91 2.78
#